data_AF-A0A316Q8Q8-F1
#
_entry.id   AF-A0A316Q8Q8-F1
#
_cell.length_a   1.000
_cell.length_b   1.000
_cell.length_c   1.000
_cell.angle_alpha   90.00
_cell.angle_beta   90.00
_cell.angle_gamma   90.00
#
_symmetry.space_group_name_H-M   'P 1'
#
loop_
_entity.id
_entity.type
_entity.pdbx_description
1 polymer ?
#
loop_
_entity_poly.entity_id
_entity_poly.type
_entity_poly.pdbx_seq_one_letter_code
_entity_poly.pdbx_strand_id
1 'polypeptide(L)'
;MKRFISVMAAALSFSILAAGCSAEPQASPSATGGASAEGTSQNTAGATVPVQEPESPVKKPVIDEDGTYHFNVGGEMYTGRLLTDFSVGKVNTSTSYGSYEFADGVLSAYPGGGLADSYNNYVGEDLASADYSDVTYFGVRIINNQSGSVLFGLQGYYEGTSFFMGEEGEDILLAFDDGRIYSATGNISAGRWCATIPANFSGHMLVPASRIYNNPDMNAGKVWTDGRPAPEQIGFHVAGAGSESVDISGLLLYAGELPEAEKLPENVSNITNPEYSYTDEERMTPFWESNIMRNESMAMIKDGDEIYGTLLFVPKRIISVVDVNLKNEYKAGVDFEWVEGTNRINWLEGSSIPYFFEGALAGLKEEGSNEYVKNWDNAGFDNTGRARLGNVLYCIGAFVYEKQICVTYEYDQAQIESQSIIYTQYQGDKLPNTAKKLADKEELNVLFYGDSIFSGCDASSMYGREPRMPMMSELVKEQIERKTGASVKMNNLSVGGWTVENGLTALTGSVGSYNYSNRYGGMDLMILSFGMNNGSTSAQSYKESTRKIIEQVRTQSPNVEVVLVSCMVPNPEAVGFYGNQRYFGAALKELAQEENCAVVDFFAVHESILKYKNFISTSGNNINHPNDWLIRVYAQNIVSAIIK
;
A
#
# COMPACT_ATOMS: atom_id res chain seq x y z
N MET A 1 -20.70 2.62 -9.24
CA MET A 1 -20.26 3.98 -9.63
C MET A 1 -21.37 5.05 -9.61
N LYS A 2 -22.47 4.96 -10.38
CA LYS A 2 -23.48 6.05 -10.46
C LYS A 2 -24.16 6.45 -9.13
N ARG A 3 -24.41 5.51 -8.20
CA ARG A 3 -24.98 5.82 -6.87
C ARG A 3 -23.96 6.40 -5.87
N PHE A 4 -22.66 6.17 -6.08
CA PHE A 4 -21.60 6.69 -5.20
C PHE A 4 -21.22 8.14 -5.54
N ILE A 5 -21.26 8.52 -6.82
CA ILE A 5 -20.98 9.89 -7.28
C ILE A 5 -22.07 10.88 -6.80
N SER A 6 -23.33 10.43 -6.71
CA SER A 6 -24.44 11.29 -6.24
C SER A 6 -24.33 11.70 -4.76
N VAL A 7 -23.69 10.91 -3.91
CA VAL A 7 -23.52 11.25 -2.48
C VAL A 7 -22.47 12.34 -2.28
N MET A 8 -21.40 12.36 -3.09
CA MET A 8 -20.39 13.44 -3.06
C MET A 8 -20.89 14.74 -3.67
N ALA A 9 -21.65 14.69 -4.77
CA ALA A 9 -22.20 15.90 -5.39
C ALA A 9 -23.20 16.61 -4.45
N ALA A 10 -24.04 15.84 -3.73
CA ALA A 10 -25.00 16.39 -2.77
C ALA A 10 -24.33 17.04 -1.55
N ALA A 11 -23.15 16.55 -1.13
CA ALA A 11 -22.43 17.05 0.05
C ALA A 11 -21.75 18.42 -0.17
N LEU A 12 -21.29 18.74 -1.39
CA LEU A 12 -20.69 20.05 -1.70
C LEU A 12 -21.71 21.10 -2.20
N SER A 13 -22.90 20.69 -2.63
CA SER A 13 -23.92 21.59 -3.20
C SER A 13 -24.48 22.63 -2.21
N PHE A 14 -24.26 22.46 -0.91
CA PHE A 14 -24.89 23.29 0.13
C PHE A 14 -24.04 24.49 0.60
N SER A 15 -22.77 24.59 0.21
CA SER A 15 -21.81 25.47 0.92
C SER A 15 -21.37 26.72 0.15
N ILE A 16 -21.87 26.96 -1.07
CA ILE A 16 -21.52 28.17 -1.84
C ILE A 16 -22.78 28.96 -2.17
N LEU A 17 -23.34 29.62 -1.17
CA LEU A 17 -24.29 30.72 -1.36
C LEU A 17 -23.78 31.93 -0.56
N ALA A 18 -23.52 33.00 -1.31
CA ALA A 18 -23.16 34.35 -0.89
C ALA A 18 -21.68 34.64 -0.56
N ALA A 19 -20.95 35.14 -1.56
CA ALA A 19 -19.90 36.14 -1.37
C ALA A 19 -20.00 37.17 -2.49
N GLY A 20 -20.71 38.27 -2.22
CA GLY A 20 -20.81 39.43 -3.09
C GLY A 20 -19.51 40.24 -3.04
N CYS A 21 -19.11 40.75 -4.20
CA CYS A 21 -17.89 41.49 -4.45
C CYS A 21 -17.65 42.65 -3.47
N SER A 22 -16.44 42.74 -2.93
CA SER A 22 -15.84 44.01 -2.54
C SER A 22 -14.47 44.12 -3.22
N ALA A 23 -14.22 45.28 -3.83
CA ALA A 23 -13.04 45.55 -4.64
C ALA A 23 -11.89 46.05 -3.76
N GLU A 24 -10.69 45.54 -4.01
CA GLU A 24 -9.44 46.11 -3.51
C GLU A 24 -8.57 46.68 -4.66
N PRO A 25 -7.67 47.64 -4.36
CA PRO A 25 -7.10 48.55 -5.35
C PRO A 25 -5.83 47.99 -6.03
N GLN A 26 -5.63 48.42 -7.28
CA GLN A 26 -4.47 48.12 -8.12
C GLN A 26 -3.13 48.58 -7.52
N ALA A 27 -2.10 47.76 -7.68
CA ALA A 27 -0.70 48.16 -7.61
C ALA A 27 -0.07 48.15 -9.02
N SER A 28 0.64 49.23 -9.36
CA SER A 28 1.39 49.45 -10.60
C SER A 28 2.81 48.88 -10.53
N PRO A 29 3.50 48.67 -11.69
CA PRO A 29 4.69 47.84 -11.78
C PRO A 29 6.01 48.63 -11.78
N SER A 30 7.07 48.00 -11.27
CA SER A 30 8.48 48.36 -11.50
C SER A 30 9.35 47.18 -11.07
N ALA A 31 10.52 46.87 -11.61
CA ALA A 31 11.22 47.18 -12.85
C ALA A 31 12.43 46.21 -12.85
N THR A 32 12.85 45.83 -14.05
CA THR A 32 14.02 45.01 -14.37
C THR A 32 15.35 45.52 -13.77
N GLY A 33 16.23 44.60 -13.39
CA GLY A 33 17.65 44.87 -13.13
C GLY A 33 18.46 43.59 -13.12
N GLY A 34 19.20 43.32 -14.20
CA GLY A 34 20.13 42.21 -14.30
C GLY A 34 21.49 42.51 -13.65
N ALA A 35 22.19 41.45 -13.26
CA ALA A 35 23.64 41.47 -13.05
C ALA A 35 24.20 40.06 -13.27
N SER A 36 25.10 39.95 -14.24
CA SER A 36 25.96 38.81 -14.52
C SER A 36 27.13 38.75 -13.53
N ALA A 37 27.53 37.54 -13.12
CA ALA A 37 28.88 37.30 -12.61
C ALA A 37 29.33 35.89 -13.01
N GLU A 38 30.28 35.85 -13.94
CA GLU A 38 31.11 34.71 -14.26
C GLU A 38 31.97 34.31 -13.05
N GLY A 39 32.11 33.01 -12.82
CA GLY A 39 32.95 32.45 -11.77
C GLY A 39 33.20 30.97 -12.03
N THR A 40 34.04 30.70 -13.03
CA THR A 40 34.59 29.37 -13.35
C THR A 40 35.33 28.78 -12.16
N SER A 41 34.95 27.57 -11.73
CA SER A 41 35.85 26.69 -10.99
C SER A 41 35.64 25.24 -11.45
N GLN A 42 36.76 24.55 -11.56
CA GLN A 42 36.97 23.38 -12.40
C GLN A 42 36.36 22.12 -11.80
N ASN A 43 35.67 21.36 -12.66
CA ASN A 43 35.39 19.94 -12.48
C ASN A 43 36.70 19.19 -12.18
N THR A 44 36.81 18.70 -10.96
CA THR A 44 37.72 17.59 -10.65
C THR A 44 36.85 16.37 -10.49
N ALA A 45 36.99 15.44 -11.45
CA ALA A 45 36.38 14.12 -11.42
C ALA A 45 36.84 13.40 -10.14
N GLY A 46 35.94 13.32 -9.16
CA GLY A 46 36.10 12.50 -7.97
C GLY A 46 35.91 11.04 -8.36
N ALA A 47 36.83 10.20 -7.89
CA ALA A 47 36.89 8.77 -8.17
C ALA A 47 35.54 8.08 -7.96
N THR A 48 35.09 7.35 -8.97
CA THR A 48 34.05 6.33 -8.86
C THR A 48 34.55 5.23 -7.94
N VAL A 49 34.21 5.33 -6.65
CA VAL A 49 34.18 4.18 -5.77
C VAL A 49 33.08 3.25 -6.32
N PRO A 50 33.35 1.96 -6.53
CA PRO A 50 32.32 1.06 -7.04
C PRO A 50 31.14 1.08 -6.06
N VAL A 51 29.97 1.43 -6.57
CA VAL A 51 28.70 1.14 -5.90
C VAL A 51 28.71 -0.36 -5.67
N GLN A 52 28.80 -0.77 -4.41
CA GLN A 52 28.56 -2.15 -4.05
C GLN A 52 27.09 -2.38 -4.35
N GLU A 53 26.79 -2.95 -5.52
CA GLU A 53 25.43 -3.40 -5.81
C GLU A 53 25.01 -4.30 -4.63
N PRO A 54 23.87 -4.03 -3.97
CA PRO A 54 23.34 -5.01 -3.04
C PRO A 54 23.26 -6.34 -3.80
N GLU A 55 23.76 -7.42 -3.19
CA GLU A 55 23.68 -8.75 -3.80
C GLU A 55 22.25 -8.94 -4.33
N SER A 56 22.12 -9.38 -5.58
CA SER A 56 20.80 -9.62 -6.16
C SER A 56 20.02 -10.50 -5.18
N PRO A 57 18.82 -10.09 -4.72
CA PRO A 57 18.03 -10.91 -3.80
C PRO A 57 17.62 -12.24 -4.45
N VAL A 58 17.75 -12.34 -5.77
CA VAL A 58 17.44 -13.52 -6.58
C VAL A 58 18.58 -14.54 -6.49
N LYS A 59 18.38 -15.58 -5.68
CA LYS A 59 19.30 -16.73 -5.56
C LYS A 59 18.82 -17.87 -6.46
N LYS A 60 19.26 -17.86 -7.73
CA LYS A 60 18.97 -18.93 -8.69
C LYS A 60 19.65 -20.25 -8.28
N PRO A 61 19.07 -21.39 -8.65
CA PRO A 61 19.66 -22.68 -8.34
C PRO A 61 20.98 -22.90 -9.08
N VAL A 62 21.86 -23.68 -8.45
CA VAL A 62 23.13 -24.13 -9.02
C VAL A 62 23.20 -25.64 -8.90
N ILE A 63 23.62 -26.30 -9.97
CA ILE A 63 23.80 -27.75 -10.01
C ILE A 63 25.29 -28.02 -10.18
N ASP A 64 25.88 -28.73 -9.24
CA ASP A 64 27.29 -29.14 -9.32
C ASP A 64 27.46 -30.33 -10.27
N GLU A 65 28.69 -30.57 -10.72
CA GLU A 65 29.00 -31.67 -11.66
C GLU A 65 28.62 -33.07 -11.10
N ASP A 66 28.55 -33.22 -9.78
CA ASP A 66 28.18 -34.47 -9.12
C ASP A 66 26.66 -34.65 -8.91
N GLY A 67 25.85 -33.71 -9.40
CA GLY A 67 24.38 -33.74 -9.27
C GLY A 67 23.87 -33.15 -7.95
N THR A 68 24.75 -32.56 -7.12
CA THR A 68 24.33 -31.77 -5.96
C THR A 68 23.56 -30.54 -6.43
N TYR A 69 22.34 -30.36 -5.91
CA TYR A 69 21.42 -29.30 -6.30
C TYR A 69 21.29 -28.26 -5.20
N HIS A 70 21.76 -27.04 -5.43
CA HIS A 70 21.62 -25.91 -4.50
C HIS A 70 20.38 -25.10 -4.86
N PHE A 71 19.48 -24.87 -3.90
CA PHE A 71 18.24 -24.13 -4.11
C PHE A 71 17.91 -23.21 -2.94
N ASN A 72 17.21 -22.11 -3.21
CA ASN A 72 16.81 -21.11 -2.20
C ASN A 72 15.47 -21.49 -1.56
N VAL A 73 15.40 -21.42 -0.24
CA VAL A 73 14.15 -21.50 0.54
C VAL A 73 14.19 -20.45 1.64
N GLY A 74 13.29 -19.46 1.57
CA GLY A 74 13.19 -18.43 2.62
C GLY A 74 14.43 -17.51 2.72
N GLY A 75 15.24 -17.41 1.65
CA GLY A 75 16.49 -16.64 1.63
C GLY A 75 17.74 -17.46 2.01
N GLU A 76 17.57 -18.69 2.47
CA GLU A 76 18.66 -19.61 2.82
C GLU A 76 18.89 -20.63 1.70
N MET A 77 20.16 -21.02 1.48
CA MET A 77 20.51 -22.04 0.48
C MET A 77 20.47 -23.43 1.09
N TYR A 78 19.73 -24.33 0.46
CA TYR A 78 19.61 -25.74 0.80
C TYR A 78 20.24 -26.61 -0.27
N THR A 79 20.68 -27.80 0.15
CA THR A 79 21.30 -28.78 -0.73
C THR A 79 20.39 -30.00 -0.87
N GLY A 80 19.94 -30.26 -2.10
CA GLY A 80 19.21 -31.45 -2.50
C GLY A 80 20.00 -32.27 -3.52
N ARG A 81 19.36 -33.31 -4.03
CA ARG A 81 19.87 -34.18 -5.10
C ARG A 81 19.10 -33.88 -6.37
N LEU A 82 19.78 -33.68 -7.49
CA LEU A 82 19.11 -33.58 -8.79
C LEU A 82 18.40 -34.91 -9.07
N LEU A 83 17.08 -34.86 -9.32
CA LEU A 83 16.36 -36.00 -9.85
C LEU A 83 16.46 -36.02 -11.37
N THR A 84 16.16 -34.88 -12.01
CA THR A 84 16.32 -34.71 -13.45
C THR A 84 16.31 -33.24 -13.83
N ASP A 85 17.11 -32.87 -14.82
CA ASP A 85 17.09 -31.59 -15.56
C ASP A 85 16.67 -31.80 -17.02
N PHE A 86 16.11 -32.98 -17.32
CA PHE A 86 15.71 -33.43 -18.66
C PHE A 86 16.86 -33.66 -19.66
N SER A 87 18.12 -33.70 -19.23
CA SER A 87 19.28 -33.84 -20.13
C SER A 87 19.59 -35.28 -20.58
N VAL A 88 19.21 -36.30 -19.79
CA VAL A 88 19.63 -37.71 -20.03
C VAL A 88 18.48 -38.62 -20.50
N GLY A 89 17.25 -38.35 -20.07
CA GLY A 89 16.08 -39.17 -20.42
C GLY A 89 15.33 -38.69 -21.67
N LYS A 90 14.10 -39.17 -21.81
CA LYS A 90 13.18 -38.84 -22.89
C LYS A 90 12.07 -37.93 -22.39
N VAL A 91 12.01 -36.72 -22.95
CA VAL A 91 10.89 -35.79 -22.76
C VAL A 91 9.79 -36.11 -23.78
N ASN A 92 8.55 -36.33 -23.32
CA ASN A 92 7.39 -36.47 -24.19
C ASN A 92 6.47 -35.26 -24.06
N THR A 93 6.16 -34.64 -25.20
CA THR A 93 5.28 -33.47 -25.30
C THR A 93 3.87 -33.82 -25.77
N SER A 94 3.63 -35.07 -26.15
CA SER A 94 2.32 -35.55 -26.60
C SER A 94 1.31 -35.59 -25.46
N THR A 95 0.16 -34.96 -25.64
CA THR A 95 -0.94 -34.95 -24.69
C THR A 95 -2.30 -34.96 -25.42
N SER A 96 -3.34 -35.40 -24.73
CA SER A 96 -4.73 -35.30 -25.18
C SER A 96 -5.41 -33.98 -24.78
N TYR A 97 -4.79 -33.18 -23.90
CA TYR A 97 -5.33 -31.93 -23.38
C TYR A 97 -4.22 -30.87 -23.31
N GLY A 98 -4.46 -29.71 -23.93
CA GLY A 98 -3.46 -28.63 -24.04
C GLY A 98 -2.28 -29.00 -24.94
N SER A 99 -1.14 -28.35 -24.74
CA SER A 99 0.10 -28.69 -25.42
C SER A 99 1.32 -28.53 -24.52
N TYR A 100 2.36 -29.30 -24.82
CA TYR A 100 3.68 -29.12 -24.23
C TYR A 100 4.69 -28.85 -25.34
N GLU A 101 5.71 -28.07 -25.05
CA GLU A 101 6.89 -27.88 -25.90
C GLU A 101 8.15 -28.12 -25.07
N PHE A 102 9.22 -28.58 -25.72
CA PHE A 102 10.51 -28.74 -25.05
C PHE A 102 11.60 -28.10 -25.90
N ALA A 103 12.28 -27.12 -25.32
CA ALA A 103 13.38 -26.41 -25.95
C ALA A 103 14.37 -25.96 -24.87
N ASP A 104 15.67 -26.03 -25.17
CA ASP A 104 16.74 -25.49 -24.32
C ASP A 104 16.69 -25.94 -22.84
N GLY A 105 16.31 -27.20 -22.60
CA GLY A 105 16.21 -27.78 -21.25
C GLY A 105 14.94 -27.40 -20.48
N VAL A 106 14.00 -26.70 -21.13
CA VAL A 106 12.75 -26.25 -20.52
C VAL A 106 11.56 -26.98 -21.16
N LEU A 107 10.74 -27.59 -20.32
CA LEU A 107 9.43 -28.14 -20.67
C LEU A 107 8.36 -27.07 -20.39
N SER A 108 7.79 -26.51 -21.44
CA SER A 108 6.76 -25.47 -21.37
C SER A 108 5.37 -26.08 -21.54
N ALA A 109 4.50 -25.91 -20.54
CA ALA A 109 3.11 -26.34 -20.56
C ALA A 109 2.19 -25.18 -20.97
N TYR A 110 1.34 -25.40 -21.97
CA TYR A 110 0.39 -24.41 -22.47
C TYR A 110 -1.06 -24.88 -22.24
N PRO A 111 -1.74 -24.39 -21.19
CA PRO A 111 -3.11 -24.79 -20.89
C PRO A 111 -4.14 -24.22 -21.87
N GLY A 112 -3.84 -23.09 -22.53
CA GLY A 112 -4.66 -22.53 -23.61
C GLY A 112 -6.09 -22.17 -23.20
N GLY A 113 -6.31 -21.71 -21.97
CA GLY A 113 -7.64 -21.44 -21.42
C GLY A 113 -8.35 -22.66 -20.82
N GLY A 114 -7.70 -23.83 -20.80
CA GLY A 114 -8.19 -25.06 -20.18
C GLY A 114 -7.11 -25.70 -19.30
N LEU A 115 -6.58 -26.84 -19.75
CA LEU A 115 -5.53 -27.58 -19.06
C LEU A 115 -4.58 -28.27 -20.03
N ALA A 116 -3.31 -28.32 -19.65
CA ALA A 116 -2.28 -29.20 -20.19
C ALA A 116 -2.08 -30.35 -19.21
N ASP A 117 -2.21 -31.60 -19.67
CA ASP A 117 -2.15 -32.76 -18.77
C ASP A 117 -1.40 -33.93 -19.36
N SER A 118 -0.38 -34.41 -18.67
CA SER A 118 0.28 -35.67 -19.01
C SER A 118 0.86 -36.31 -17.76
N TYR A 119 0.85 -37.63 -17.73
CA TYR A 119 1.49 -38.43 -16.68
C TYR A 119 2.90 -38.89 -17.07
N ASN A 120 3.29 -38.60 -18.30
CA ASN A 120 4.45 -39.20 -18.96
C ASN A 120 5.24 -38.12 -19.71
N ASN A 121 5.38 -36.93 -19.11
CA ASN A 121 6.21 -35.88 -19.69
C ASN A 121 7.69 -36.26 -19.69
N TYR A 122 8.14 -37.12 -18.77
CA TYR A 122 9.53 -37.55 -18.69
C TYR A 122 9.67 -39.01 -18.26
N VAL A 123 10.64 -39.71 -18.89
CA VAL A 123 11.10 -41.06 -18.55
C VAL A 123 12.61 -41.13 -18.68
N GLY A 124 13.32 -41.63 -17.67
CA GLY A 124 14.77 -41.77 -17.72
C GLY A 124 15.30 -42.76 -16.68
N GLU A 125 16.54 -43.20 -16.86
CA GLU A 125 17.23 -44.11 -15.92
C GLU A 125 17.55 -43.41 -14.59
N ASP A 126 17.65 -42.08 -14.60
CA ASP A 126 17.80 -41.21 -13.43
C ASP A 126 16.64 -41.37 -12.43
N LEU A 127 15.41 -41.61 -12.90
CA LEU A 127 14.27 -41.89 -12.02
C LEU A 127 14.42 -43.25 -11.30
N ALA A 128 14.84 -44.29 -12.01
CA ALA A 128 14.94 -45.64 -11.43
C ALA A 128 16.18 -45.83 -10.54
N SER A 129 17.23 -45.04 -10.76
CA SER A 129 18.52 -45.16 -10.07
C SER A 129 18.70 -44.23 -8.86
N ALA A 130 17.80 -43.25 -8.69
CA ALA A 130 17.84 -42.33 -7.55
C ALA A 130 17.52 -43.03 -6.21
N ASP A 131 18.08 -42.48 -5.12
CA ASP A 131 17.79 -42.93 -3.76
C ASP A 131 16.61 -42.15 -3.16
N TYR A 132 15.55 -42.88 -2.85
CA TYR A 132 14.29 -42.37 -2.32
C TYR A 132 14.11 -42.58 -0.81
N SER A 133 15.04 -43.29 -0.16
CA SER A 133 14.85 -43.85 1.18
C SER A 133 14.58 -42.80 2.26
N ASP A 134 15.14 -41.60 2.12
CA ASP A 134 15.10 -40.51 3.07
C ASP A 134 14.35 -39.26 2.57
N VAL A 135 13.79 -39.30 1.36
CA VAL A 135 13.15 -38.13 0.71
C VAL A 135 12.01 -37.58 1.58
N THR A 136 12.09 -36.30 1.90
CA THR A 136 11.02 -35.55 2.55
C THR A 136 10.26 -34.67 1.56
N TYR A 137 10.91 -34.17 0.51
CA TYR A 137 10.28 -33.34 -0.52
C TYR A 137 10.70 -33.70 -1.94
N PHE A 138 9.74 -33.60 -2.86
CA PHE A 138 9.97 -33.46 -4.29
C PHE A 138 9.92 -31.97 -4.64
N GLY A 139 11.03 -31.40 -5.11
CA GLY A 139 11.04 -30.04 -5.62
C GLY A 139 10.83 -30.01 -7.12
N VAL A 140 9.95 -29.14 -7.61
CA VAL A 140 9.74 -28.87 -9.04
C VAL A 140 10.09 -27.42 -9.31
N ARG A 141 11.02 -27.19 -10.24
CA ARG A 141 11.38 -25.84 -10.68
C ARG A 141 10.32 -25.32 -11.64
N ILE A 142 9.70 -24.18 -11.33
CA ILE A 142 8.58 -23.62 -12.10
C ILE A 142 8.80 -22.13 -12.37
N ILE A 143 8.50 -21.69 -13.59
CA ILE A 143 8.25 -20.28 -13.94
C ILE A 143 6.84 -20.16 -14.50
N ASN A 144 5.99 -19.34 -13.88
CA ASN A 144 4.65 -19.05 -14.37
C ASN A 144 4.64 -17.75 -15.19
N ASN A 145 4.67 -17.87 -16.53
CA ASN A 145 4.66 -16.73 -17.44
C ASN A 145 3.26 -16.15 -17.69
N GLN A 146 2.22 -16.73 -17.07
CA GLN A 146 0.86 -16.26 -17.19
C GLN A 146 0.66 -14.97 -16.38
N SER A 147 -0.23 -14.10 -16.88
CA SER A 147 -0.68 -12.90 -16.16
C SER A 147 -1.58 -13.19 -14.95
N GLY A 148 -1.98 -14.45 -14.76
CA GLY A 148 -2.80 -14.93 -13.65
C GLY A 148 -2.23 -16.21 -13.03
N SER A 149 -2.75 -16.56 -11.85
CA SER A 149 -2.38 -17.81 -11.19
C SER A 149 -2.85 -19.03 -11.98
N VAL A 150 -2.11 -20.13 -11.86
CA VAL A 150 -2.44 -21.44 -12.44
C VAL A 150 -2.57 -22.50 -11.36
N LEU A 151 -3.28 -23.58 -11.66
CA LEU A 151 -3.31 -24.79 -10.85
C LEU A 151 -2.29 -25.78 -11.41
N PHE A 152 -1.34 -26.19 -10.58
CA PHE A 152 -0.24 -27.08 -10.93
C PHE A 152 -0.31 -28.39 -10.13
N GLY A 153 -0.09 -29.53 -10.79
CA GLY A 153 -0.05 -30.84 -10.18
C GLY A 153 1.19 -31.64 -10.59
N LEU A 154 1.87 -32.23 -9.62
CA LEU A 154 2.88 -33.28 -9.84
C LEU A 154 2.18 -34.64 -9.87
N GLN A 155 2.45 -35.43 -10.92
CA GLN A 155 1.83 -36.74 -11.13
C GLN A 155 2.77 -37.67 -11.91
N GLY A 156 2.39 -38.93 -12.06
CA GLY A 156 3.19 -39.88 -12.81
C GLY A 156 2.77 -41.32 -12.60
N TYR A 157 3.72 -42.25 -12.79
CA TYR A 157 3.51 -43.69 -12.61
C TYR A 157 4.67 -44.34 -11.85
N TYR A 158 4.35 -45.35 -11.04
CA TYR A 158 5.30 -46.33 -10.49
C TYR A 158 4.57 -47.66 -10.27
N GLU A 159 5.28 -48.78 -10.38
CA GLU A 159 4.76 -50.13 -10.08
C GLU A 159 3.41 -50.44 -10.76
N GLY A 160 3.17 -49.90 -11.95
CA GLY A 160 1.92 -50.08 -12.69
C GLY A 160 0.71 -49.30 -12.17
N THR A 161 0.89 -48.34 -11.25
CA THR A 161 -0.17 -47.42 -10.79
C THR A 161 0.20 -45.96 -11.00
N SER A 162 -0.80 -45.10 -11.17
CA SER A 162 -0.58 -43.65 -11.21
C SER A 162 -0.38 -43.09 -9.81
N PHE A 163 0.33 -41.97 -9.72
CA PHE A 163 0.39 -41.15 -8.50
C PHE A 163 -0.01 -39.71 -8.74
N PHE A 164 -0.44 -39.06 -7.66
CA PHE A 164 -1.03 -37.73 -7.64
C PHE A 164 -0.60 -36.96 -6.40
N MET A 165 -0.59 -35.64 -6.51
CA MET A 165 -0.51 -34.75 -5.35
C MET A 165 -1.87 -34.74 -4.61
N GLY A 166 -1.82 -34.83 -3.28
CA GLY A 166 -2.98 -34.90 -2.38
C GLY A 166 -3.39 -33.57 -1.75
N GLU A 167 -4.60 -33.53 -1.18
CA GLU A 167 -5.19 -32.36 -0.52
C GLU A 167 -4.81 -32.24 0.96
N GLU A 168 -4.71 -33.38 1.66
CA GLU A 168 -4.33 -33.43 3.07
C GLU A 168 -2.88 -33.85 3.27
N GLY A 169 -2.27 -33.32 4.33
CA GLY A 169 -0.89 -33.56 4.73
C GLY A 169 -0.18 -32.24 5.05
N GLU A 170 1.15 -32.30 5.13
CA GLU A 170 1.99 -31.11 5.31
C GLU A 170 1.81 -30.09 4.18
N ASP A 171 2.14 -28.83 4.48
CA ASP A 171 2.02 -27.74 3.53
C ASP A 171 3.01 -27.89 2.37
N ILE A 172 2.52 -27.67 1.15
CA ILE A 172 3.35 -27.55 -0.04
C ILE A 172 3.95 -26.15 -0.05
N LEU A 173 5.26 -26.03 -0.17
CA LEU A 173 5.95 -24.75 -0.08
C LEU A 173 6.24 -24.19 -1.48
N LEU A 174 5.99 -22.89 -1.64
CA LEU A 174 6.41 -22.11 -2.81
C LEU A 174 7.59 -21.26 -2.40
N ALA A 175 8.79 -21.69 -2.76
CA ALA A 175 10.04 -20.98 -2.51
C ALA A 175 10.39 -20.14 -3.73
N PHE A 176 10.26 -18.82 -3.62
CA PHE A 176 10.59 -17.87 -4.67
C PHE A 176 12.10 -17.66 -4.75
N ASP A 177 12.62 -17.38 -5.95
CA ASP A 177 14.03 -17.07 -6.14
C ASP A 177 14.50 -15.86 -5.33
N ASP A 178 13.61 -14.90 -5.09
CA ASP A 178 13.87 -13.68 -4.32
C ASP A 178 13.86 -13.88 -2.79
N GLY A 179 13.75 -15.13 -2.33
CA GLY A 179 13.80 -15.49 -0.92
C GLY A 179 12.45 -15.50 -0.21
N ARG A 180 11.34 -15.14 -0.88
CA ARG A 180 10.01 -15.29 -0.30
C ARG A 180 9.60 -16.76 -0.23
N ILE A 181 8.83 -17.10 0.80
CA ILE A 181 8.27 -18.43 0.97
C ILE A 181 6.81 -18.34 1.41
N TYR A 182 5.95 -19.15 0.79
CA TYR A 182 4.54 -19.28 1.17
C TYR A 182 4.12 -20.75 1.17
N SER A 183 3.14 -21.11 2.00
CA SER A 183 2.42 -22.36 1.80
C SER A 183 1.38 -22.19 0.69
N ALA A 184 1.41 -23.10 -0.28
CA ALA A 184 0.54 -23.09 -1.43
C ALA A 184 -0.92 -23.29 -0.99
N THR A 185 -1.81 -22.44 -1.51
CA THR A 185 -3.23 -22.78 -1.57
C THR A 185 -3.47 -23.72 -2.75
N GLY A 186 -4.67 -24.28 -2.87
CA GLY A 186 -4.97 -25.17 -3.98
C GLY A 186 -6.46 -25.34 -4.20
N ASN A 187 -6.78 -25.98 -5.33
CA ASN A 187 -8.15 -26.29 -5.71
C ASN A 187 -8.17 -27.55 -6.59
N ILE A 188 -9.36 -28.08 -6.81
CA ILE A 188 -9.58 -29.24 -7.67
C ILE A 188 -9.59 -28.82 -9.14
N SER A 189 -8.77 -29.48 -9.95
CA SER A 189 -8.79 -29.43 -11.41
C SER A 189 -8.85 -30.84 -11.98
N ALA A 190 -9.80 -31.08 -12.89
CA ALA A 190 -10.03 -32.40 -13.49
C ALA A 190 -10.10 -33.56 -12.47
N GLY A 191 -10.72 -33.30 -11.31
CA GLY A 191 -10.88 -34.25 -10.22
C GLY A 191 -9.65 -34.44 -9.33
N ARG A 192 -8.61 -33.59 -9.48
CA ARG A 192 -7.35 -33.70 -8.75
C ARG A 192 -7.01 -32.43 -8.00
N TRP A 193 -6.48 -32.58 -6.79
CA TRP A 193 -5.97 -31.43 -6.04
C TRP A 193 -4.69 -30.91 -6.69
N CYS A 194 -4.66 -29.60 -6.93
CA CYS A 194 -3.55 -28.89 -7.55
C CYS A 194 -3.17 -27.67 -6.71
N ALA A 195 -1.87 -27.40 -6.61
CA ALA A 195 -1.33 -26.24 -5.93
C ALA A 195 -1.53 -25.00 -6.81
N THR A 196 -1.91 -23.88 -6.22
CA THR A 196 -1.97 -22.59 -6.89
C THR A 196 -0.57 -22.02 -7.02
N ILE A 197 -0.10 -21.84 -8.25
CA ILE A 197 1.13 -21.13 -8.57
C ILE A 197 0.74 -19.71 -8.99
N PRO A 198 1.17 -18.67 -8.25
CA PRO A 198 0.75 -17.30 -8.54
C PRO A 198 1.35 -16.80 -9.87
N ALA A 199 0.74 -15.75 -10.43
CA ALA A 199 1.34 -15.03 -11.57
C ALA A 199 2.78 -14.58 -11.23
N ASN A 200 3.67 -14.58 -12.23
CA ASN A 200 5.09 -14.21 -12.08
C ASN A 200 5.88 -15.04 -11.05
N PHE A 201 5.40 -16.21 -10.65
CA PHE A 201 6.18 -17.12 -9.83
C PHE A 201 7.45 -17.55 -10.59
N SER A 202 8.61 -17.42 -9.96
CA SER A 202 9.86 -18.05 -10.38
C SER A 202 10.52 -18.65 -9.15
N GLY A 203 10.69 -19.96 -9.14
CA GLY A 203 11.19 -20.65 -7.96
C GLY A 203 10.88 -22.14 -7.95
N HIS A 204 10.85 -22.72 -6.76
CA HIS A 204 10.58 -24.14 -6.55
C HIS A 204 9.25 -24.35 -5.82
N MET A 205 8.43 -25.25 -6.35
CA MET A 205 7.32 -25.85 -5.61
C MET A 205 7.85 -27.11 -4.92
N LEU A 206 7.86 -27.12 -3.60
CA LEU A 206 8.38 -28.20 -2.76
C LEU A 206 7.20 -29.00 -2.22
N VAL A 207 6.98 -30.17 -2.80
CA VAL A 207 5.88 -31.08 -2.47
C VAL A 207 6.34 -32.08 -1.41
N PRO A 208 5.79 -32.06 -0.19
CA PRO A 208 6.10 -33.08 0.81
C PRO A 208 5.82 -34.48 0.26
N ALA A 209 6.69 -35.44 0.54
CA ALA A 209 6.49 -36.83 0.15
C ALA A 209 5.18 -37.41 0.77
N SER A 210 4.75 -36.86 1.90
CA SER A 210 3.47 -37.16 2.56
C SER A 210 2.24 -36.72 1.75
N ARG A 211 2.42 -35.89 0.72
CA ARG A 211 1.38 -35.39 -0.19
C ARG A 211 1.31 -36.17 -1.50
N ILE A 212 2.06 -37.24 -1.69
CA ILE A 212 2.00 -38.05 -2.91
C ILE A 212 1.20 -39.32 -2.64
N TYR A 213 0.16 -39.58 -3.45
CA TYR A 213 -0.77 -40.70 -3.27
C TYR A 213 -0.94 -41.52 -4.56
N ASN A 214 -1.21 -42.81 -4.43
CA ASN A 214 -1.37 -43.74 -5.56
C ASN A 214 -2.81 -43.90 -6.07
N ASN A 215 -3.70 -42.96 -5.79
CA ASN A 215 -5.12 -43.05 -6.13
C ASN A 215 -5.60 -41.72 -6.76
N PRO A 216 -6.42 -41.76 -7.82
CA PRO A 216 -7.02 -40.55 -8.39
C PRO A 216 -7.96 -39.80 -7.46
N ASP A 217 -8.44 -40.42 -6.37
CA ASP A 217 -9.15 -39.77 -5.25
C ASP A 217 -8.17 -39.41 -4.10
N MET A 218 -6.90 -39.19 -4.45
CA MET A 218 -5.78 -38.79 -3.61
C MET A 218 -5.70 -39.55 -2.28
N ASN A 219 -6.15 -38.90 -1.21
CA ASN A 219 -6.06 -39.31 0.17
C ASN A 219 -6.87 -40.60 0.47
N ALA A 220 -7.72 -41.05 -0.45
CA ALA A 220 -8.33 -42.39 -0.41
C ALA A 220 -7.34 -43.54 -0.76
N GLY A 221 -6.16 -43.20 -1.27
CA GLY A 221 -5.07 -44.13 -1.61
C GLY A 221 -4.07 -44.35 -0.50
N LYS A 222 -2.98 -45.04 -0.84
CA LYS A 222 -1.79 -45.13 0.01
C LYS A 222 -0.88 -43.95 -0.27
N VAL A 223 -0.28 -43.42 0.79
CA VAL A 223 0.75 -42.39 0.70
C VAL A 223 2.05 -43.01 0.16
N TRP A 224 2.78 -42.28 -0.66
CA TRP A 224 4.01 -42.77 -1.32
C TRP A 224 5.11 -43.13 -0.33
N THR A 225 5.14 -42.49 0.84
CA THR A 225 6.08 -42.82 1.92
C THR A 225 5.92 -44.25 2.44
N ASP A 226 4.79 -44.92 2.17
CA ASP A 226 4.59 -46.35 2.38
C ASP A 226 5.29 -47.17 1.29
N GLY A 227 6.61 -47.28 1.39
CA GLY A 227 7.45 -48.11 0.51
C GLY A 227 8.32 -47.31 -0.45
N ARG A 228 8.04 -46.02 -0.65
CA ARG A 228 8.87 -45.07 -1.42
C ARG A 228 9.28 -45.62 -2.80
N PRO A 229 8.32 -46.13 -3.61
CA PRO A 229 8.63 -46.73 -4.89
C PRO A 229 9.25 -45.69 -5.85
N ALA A 230 10.25 -46.12 -6.63
CA ALA A 230 10.86 -45.26 -7.63
C ALA A 230 9.86 -44.92 -8.74
N PRO A 231 9.67 -43.63 -9.10
CA PRO A 231 8.90 -43.24 -10.26
C PRO A 231 9.44 -43.86 -11.56
N GLU A 232 8.55 -44.39 -12.39
CA GLU A 232 8.86 -44.85 -13.74
C GLU A 232 8.59 -43.76 -14.78
N GLN A 233 7.63 -42.88 -14.50
CA GLN A 233 7.24 -41.76 -15.35
C GLN A 233 6.90 -40.56 -14.47
N ILE A 234 7.29 -39.37 -14.92
CA ILE A 234 6.90 -38.10 -14.31
C ILE A 234 6.06 -37.32 -15.31
N GLY A 235 5.03 -36.67 -14.80
CA GLY A 235 4.14 -35.81 -15.57
C GLY A 235 3.64 -34.63 -14.75
N PHE A 236 3.04 -33.70 -15.47
CA PHE A 236 2.52 -32.47 -14.90
C PHE A 236 1.08 -32.24 -15.32
N HIS A 237 0.31 -31.65 -14.42
CA HIS A 237 -0.99 -31.09 -14.69
C HIS A 237 -0.89 -29.58 -14.55
N VAL A 238 -1.32 -28.82 -15.55
CA VAL A 238 -1.35 -27.35 -15.51
C VAL A 238 -2.70 -26.89 -16.01
N ALA A 239 -3.48 -26.20 -15.18
CA ALA A 239 -4.76 -25.60 -15.56
C ALA A 239 -4.75 -24.09 -15.34
N GLY A 240 -5.19 -23.33 -16.34
CA GLY A 240 -5.09 -21.87 -16.33
C GLY A 240 -5.82 -21.22 -17.50
N ALA A 241 -6.27 -19.99 -17.29
CA ALA A 241 -7.09 -19.26 -18.26
C ALA A 241 -6.29 -18.57 -19.39
N GLY A 242 -4.98 -18.43 -19.24
CA GLY A 242 -4.15 -17.68 -20.19
C GLY A 242 -3.46 -18.54 -21.27
N SER A 243 -2.86 -17.86 -22.24
CA SER A 243 -2.19 -18.45 -23.40
C SER A 243 -0.68 -18.67 -23.22
N GLU A 244 -0.07 -18.05 -22.21
CA GLU A 244 1.37 -18.13 -21.98
C GLU A 244 1.78 -19.49 -21.38
N SER A 245 3.07 -19.78 -21.35
CA SER A 245 3.55 -21.05 -20.80
C SER A 245 3.64 -21.04 -19.28
N VAL A 246 3.64 -22.26 -18.72
CA VAL A 246 4.24 -22.55 -17.41
C VAL A 246 5.46 -23.42 -17.68
N ASP A 247 6.64 -22.87 -17.39
CA ASP A 247 7.92 -23.49 -17.70
C ASP A 247 8.40 -24.35 -16.54
N ILE A 248 8.89 -25.54 -16.87
CA ILE A 248 9.40 -26.53 -15.92
C ILE A 248 10.79 -26.92 -16.39
N SER A 249 11.81 -26.77 -15.54
CA SER A 249 13.21 -26.98 -15.95
C SER A 249 13.97 -28.00 -15.10
N GLY A 250 13.31 -28.64 -14.14
CA GLY A 250 13.91 -29.75 -13.42
C GLY A 250 13.18 -30.14 -12.15
N LEU A 251 13.59 -31.29 -11.61
CA LEU A 251 13.13 -31.85 -10.36
C LEU A 251 14.32 -32.16 -9.45
N LEU A 252 14.12 -31.96 -8.15
CA LEU A 252 15.08 -32.32 -7.11
C LEU A 252 14.42 -33.17 -6.03
N LEU A 253 15.24 -33.93 -5.33
CA LEU A 253 14.89 -34.62 -4.09
C LEU A 253 15.58 -33.92 -2.93
N TYR A 254 14.85 -33.69 -1.84
CA TYR A 254 15.41 -33.15 -0.61
C TYR A 254 15.07 -34.07 0.57
N ALA A 255 16.04 -34.20 1.48
CA ALA A 255 15.92 -34.97 2.72
C ALA A 255 16.27 -34.04 3.88
N GLY A 256 15.27 -33.73 4.70
CA GLY A 256 15.39 -32.78 5.80
C GLY A 256 14.11 -32.01 6.07
N GLU A 257 14.17 -31.13 7.06
CA GLU A 257 13.11 -30.20 7.40
C GLU A 257 13.30 -28.89 6.61
N LEU A 258 12.19 -28.19 6.37
CA LEU A 258 12.12 -26.87 5.77
C LEU A 258 11.34 -25.92 6.69
N PRO A 259 11.54 -24.60 6.61
CA PRO A 259 10.86 -23.65 7.49
C PRO A 259 9.35 -23.64 7.25
N GLU A 260 8.60 -23.29 8.29
CA GLU A 260 7.17 -22.96 8.16
C GLU A 260 7.01 -21.70 7.30
N ALA A 261 5.87 -21.60 6.61
CA ALA A 261 5.57 -20.49 5.73
C ALA A 261 4.13 -20.01 5.92
N GLU A 262 3.92 -18.70 5.78
CA GLU A 262 2.58 -18.14 5.78
C GLU A 262 1.80 -18.57 4.52
N LYS A 263 0.48 -18.63 4.64
CA LYS A 263 -0.39 -18.99 3.52
C LYS A 263 -0.25 -17.98 2.37
N LEU A 264 -0.19 -18.49 1.15
CA LEU A 264 -0.14 -17.66 -0.06
C LEU A 264 -1.30 -16.63 -0.06
N PRO A 265 -1.01 -15.32 -0.10
CA PRO A 265 -2.05 -14.29 -0.16
C PRO A 265 -2.77 -14.31 -1.51
N GLU A 266 -4.03 -13.84 -1.53
CA GLU A 266 -4.83 -13.76 -2.76
C GLU A 266 -4.14 -12.97 -3.88
N ASN A 267 -3.38 -11.94 -3.50
CA ASN A 267 -2.60 -11.11 -4.41
C ASN A 267 -1.16 -11.05 -3.90
N VAL A 268 -0.30 -11.88 -4.47
CA VAL A 268 1.14 -11.81 -4.20
C VAL A 268 1.68 -10.50 -4.76
N SER A 269 2.38 -9.73 -3.93
CA SER A 269 3.05 -8.51 -4.36
C SER A 269 4.27 -8.86 -5.23
N ASN A 270 4.59 -8.05 -6.23
CA ASN A 270 5.83 -8.08 -6.98
C ASN A 270 6.94 -7.26 -6.31
N ILE A 271 6.77 -6.90 -5.03
CA ILE A 271 7.83 -6.28 -4.23
C ILE A 271 8.79 -7.36 -3.77
N THR A 272 10.04 -7.25 -4.20
CA THR A 272 11.05 -8.32 -4.05
C THR A 272 12.15 -7.96 -3.07
N ASN A 273 12.27 -6.71 -2.62
CA ASN A 273 13.24 -6.37 -1.60
C ASN A 273 12.85 -7.02 -0.25
N PRO A 274 13.68 -7.93 0.30
CA PRO A 274 13.38 -8.63 1.55
C PRO A 274 13.34 -7.72 2.79
N GLU A 275 13.93 -6.51 2.73
CA GLU A 275 13.82 -5.52 3.81
C GLU A 275 12.49 -4.77 3.80
N TYR A 276 11.70 -4.88 2.73
CA TYR A 276 10.39 -4.24 2.67
C TYR A 276 9.40 -4.94 3.59
N SER A 277 8.84 -4.19 4.53
CA SER A 277 7.71 -4.61 5.33
C SER A 277 6.70 -3.48 5.47
N TYR A 278 5.43 -3.83 5.68
CA TYR A 278 4.38 -2.86 5.94
C TYR A 278 3.21 -3.46 6.73
N THR A 279 3.51 -3.88 7.96
CA THR A 279 2.52 -4.38 8.91
C THR A 279 1.61 -3.26 9.43
N ASP A 280 0.52 -3.63 10.11
CA ASP A 280 -0.35 -2.66 10.77
C ASP A 280 0.38 -1.83 11.85
N GLU A 281 1.35 -2.42 12.55
CA GLU A 281 2.15 -1.70 13.54
C GLU A 281 3.09 -0.69 12.87
N GLU A 282 3.78 -1.11 11.80
CA GLU A 282 4.67 -0.23 11.03
C GLU A 282 3.89 0.90 10.34
N ARG A 283 2.65 0.64 9.89
CA ARG A 283 1.74 1.64 9.33
C ARG A 283 1.52 2.80 10.29
N MET A 284 1.33 2.51 11.57
CA MET A 284 1.04 3.49 12.63
C MET A 284 2.27 3.89 13.45
N THR A 285 3.46 3.41 13.10
CA THR A 285 4.72 3.87 13.71
C THR A 285 5.00 5.30 13.28
N PRO A 286 5.01 6.29 14.19
CA PRO A 286 5.28 7.66 13.82
C PRO A 286 6.68 7.82 13.26
N PHE A 287 6.84 8.61 12.20
CA PHE A 287 8.17 8.82 11.63
C PHE A 287 9.12 9.44 12.68
N TRP A 288 8.62 10.30 13.59
CA TRP A 288 9.46 10.88 14.63
C TRP A 288 9.94 9.91 15.72
N GLU A 289 9.48 8.66 15.70
CA GLU A 289 9.91 7.59 16.62
C GLU A 289 10.72 6.49 15.91
N SER A 290 10.87 6.56 14.59
CA SER A 290 11.62 5.59 13.78
C SER A 290 12.64 6.28 12.85
N ASN A 291 13.79 5.64 12.63
CA ASN A 291 14.74 6.05 11.58
C ASN A 291 14.34 5.54 10.18
N ILE A 292 13.21 4.82 10.06
CA ILE A 292 12.66 4.36 8.79
C ILE A 292 11.37 5.09 8.50
N MET A 293 11.33 5.83 7.40
CA MET A 293 10.09 6.34 6.82
C MET A 293 9.45 5.23 5.99
N ARG A 294 8.24 4.80 6.38
CA ARG A 294 7.52 3.72 5.68
C ARG A 294 6.50 4.30 4.70
N ASN A 295 6.55 3.84 3.45
CA ASN A 295 5.58 4.15 2.39
C ASN A 295 5.20 5.63 2.35
N GLU A 296 6.22 6.51 2.32
CA GLU A 296 6.02 7.92 2.07
C GLU A 296 5.43 8.12 0.68
N SER A 297 4.29 8.79 0.60
CA SER A 297 3.72 9.13 -0.70
C SER A 297 4.57 10.21 -1.39
N MET A 298 4.86 9.98 -2.67
CA MET A 298 5.57 10.90 -3.55
C MET A 298 4.91 10.88 -4.92
N ALA A 299 4.90 12.01 -5.62
CA ALA A 299 4.53 12.08 -7.03
C ALA A 299 5.70 12.59 -7.86
N MET A 300 5.90 12.01 -9.04
CA MET A 300 6.81 12.55 -10.05
C MET A 300 6.11 13.67 -10.83
N ILE A 301 6.77 14.81 -10.96
CA ILE A 301 6.27 15.98 -11.68
C ILE A 301 7.28 16.36 -12.76
N LYS A 302 6.78 16.62 -13.97
CA LYS A 302 7.56 17.17 -15.07
C LYS A 302 7.67 18.68 -14.91
N ASP A 303 8.90 19.18 -14.89
CA ASP A 303 9.26 20.58 -14.78
C ASP A 303 10.35 20.89 -15.82
N GLY A 304 9.94 21.53 -16.92
CA GLY A 304 10.77 21.65 -18.12
C GLY A 304 11.18 20.28 -18.68
N ASP A 305 12.48 20.07 -18.80
CA ASP A 305 13.06 18.82 -19.33
C ASP A 305 13.29 17.75 -18.24
N GLU A 306 13.05 18.08 -16.96
CA GLU A 306 13.28 17.17 -15.83
C GLU A 306 11.96 16.55 -15.35
N ILE A 307 12.02 15.30 -14.89
CA ILE A 307 10.93 14.64 -14.17
C ILE A 307 11.49 14.16 -12.82
N TYR A 308 10.94 14.67 -11.73
CA TYR A 308 11.43 14.35 -10.39
C TYR A 308 10.35 14.45 -9.32
N GLY A 309 10.65 13.89 -8.15
CA GLY A 309 9.86 14.01 -6.92
C GLY A 309 10.74 14.31 -5.71
N THR A 310 10.13 14.73 -4.61
CA THR A 310 10.84 15.03 -3.36
C THR A 310 10.26 14.28 -2.15
N LEU A 311 11.18 13.82 -1.31
CA LEU A 311 10.92 13.19 -0.02
C LEU A 311 10.94 14.22 1.12
N LEU A 312 10.38 13.87 2.26
CA LEU A 312 10.40 14.71 3.46
C LEU A 312 11.82 14.89 3.97
N PHE A 313 12.56 13.80 4.13
CA PHE A 313 13.92 13.80 4.64
C PHE A 313 14.93 13.39 3.57
N VAL A 314 16.19 13.78 3.77
CA VAL A 314 17.31 13.23 3.00
C VAL A 314 17.53 11.78 3.43
N PRO A 315 17.41 10.80 2.51
CA PRO A 315 17.69 9.41 2.82
C PRO A 315 19.16 9.16 3.16
N LYS A 316 19.43 8.16 4.01
CA LYS A 316 20.73 7.47 4.07
C LYS A 316 20.82 6.39 3.01
N ARG A 317 19.69 5.73 2.73
CA ARG A 317 19.50 4.75 1.67
C ARG A 317 18.01 4.59 1.37
N ILE A 318 17.69 4.28 0.11
CA ILE A 318 16.34 3.88 -0.30
C ILE A 318 16.19 2.39 -0.06
N ILE A 319 15.12 1.98 0.63
CA ILE A 319 14.79 0.56 0.83
C ILE A 319 13.89 0.10 -0.31
N SER A 320 12.79 0.79 -0.60
CA SER A 320 11.93 0.44 -1.71
C SER A 320 11.21 1.64 -2.31
N VAL A 321 10.89 1.53 -3.60
CA VAL A 321 10.00 2.45 -4.32
C VAL A 321 8.95 1.58 -4.98
N VAL A 322 7.68 1.76 -4.62
CA VAL A 322 6.60 0.88 -5.04
C VAL A 322 5.40 1.67 -5.53
N ASP A 323 4.53 1.06 -6.34
CA ASP A 323 3.30 1.69 -6.79
C ASP A 323 2.34 2.00 -5.62
N VAL A 324 1.39 2.92 -5.84
CA VAL A 324 0.42 3.32 -4.80
C VAL A 324 -0.38 2.14 -4.22
N ASN A 325 -0.51 1.05 -4.99
CA ASN A 325 -1.24 -0.14 -4.57
C ASN A 325 -0.41 -1.08 -3.67
N LEU A 326 0.89 -0.80 -3.48
CA LEU A 326 1.86 -1.63 -2.77
C LEU A 326 2.02 -3.03 -3.38
N LYS A 327 1.95 -3.11 -4.71
CA LYS A 327 2.01 -4.36 -5.47
C LYS A 327 3.21 -4.46 -6.38
N ASN A 328 3.75 -3.35 -6.89
CA ASN A 328 4.82 -3.39 -7.88
C ASN A 328 5.98 -2.55 -7.39
N GLU A 329 7.18 -3.11 -7.44
CA GLU A 329 8.42 -2.41 -7.10
C GLU A 329 9.08 -1.83 -8.35
N TYR A 330 9.45 -0.56 -8.27
CA TYR A 330 10.26 0.14 -9.26
C TYR A 330 11.75 -0.01 -8.89
N LYS A 331 12.61 -0.13 -9.90
CA LYS A 331 14.03 -0.47 -9.71
C LYS A 331 14.95 0.74 -9.88
N ALA A 332 15.88 0.92 -8.95
CA ALA A 332 16.92 1.95 -9.07
C ALA A 332 17.79 1.69 -10.32
N GLY A 333 18.20 2.73 -11.02
CA GLY A 333 18.98 2.64 -12.27
C GLY A 333 18.16 2.21 -13.50
N VAL A 334 16.90 1.81 -13.33
CA VAL A 334 15.96 1.49 -14.42
C VAL A 334 14.81 2.50 -14.43
N ASP A 335 14.11 2.61 -13.31
CA ASP A 335 12.93 3.46 -13.18
C ASP A 335 13.25 4.82 -12.57
N PHE A 336 14.22 4.87 -11.64
CA PHE A 336 14.57 6.07 -10.90
C PHE A 336 16.05 6.10 -10.48
N GLU A 337 16.51 7.31 -10.17
CA GLU A 337 17.81 7.57 -9.53
C GLU A 337 17.60 8.45 -8.30
N TRP A 338 18.12 8.05 -7.15
CA TRP A 338 18.20 8.93 -5.99
C TRP A 338 19.43 9.82 -6.11
N VAL A 339 19.24 11.14 -6.00
CA VAL A 339 20.35 12.09 -5.97
C VAL A 339 20.96 12.08 -4.56
N GLU A 340 22.03 11.30 -4.39
CA GLU A 340 22.68 11.06 -3.09
C GLU A 340 22.97 12.36 -2.32
N GLY A 341 22.67 12.35 -1.01
CA GLY A 341 22.83 13.52 -0.14
C GLY A 341 21.71 14.56 -0.27
N THR A 342 20.67 14.30 -1.09
CA THR A 342 19.50 15.17 -1.22
C THR A 342 18.20 14.39 -0.98
N ASN A 343 17.06 15.09 -0.87
CA ASN A 343 15.73 14.49 -0.78
C ASN A 343 15.08 14.27 -2.17
N ARG A 344 15.85 14.33 -3.26
CA ARG A 344 15.34 14.29 -4.63
C ARG A 344 15.49 12.91 -5.25
N ILE A 345 14.41 12.45 -5.91
CA ILE A 345 14.41 11.26 -6.76
C ILE A 345 14.13 11.69 -8.20
N ASN A 346 15.06 11.39 -9.11
CA ASN A 346 14.90 11.60 -10.53
C ASN A 346 14.22 10.39 -11.17
N TRP A 347 13.35 10.66 -12.14
CA TRP A 347 12.79 9.66 -13.03
C TRP A 347 13.76 9.39 -14.19
N LEU A 348 13.87 8.13 -14.63
CA LEU A 348 14.79 7.74 -15.71
C LEU A 348 14.05 7.46 -17.02
N GLU A 349 14.68 7.76 -18.16
CA GLU A 349 14.09 7.53 -19.48
C GLU A 349 13.69 6.05 -19.68
N GLY A 350 12.44 5.82 -20.09
CA GLY A 350 11.87 4.48 -20.24
C GLY A 350 11.27 3.89 -18.97
N SER A 351 11.33 4.60 -17.84
CA SER A 351 10.75 4.19 -16.56
C SER A 351 9.25 3.97 -16.63
N SER A 352 8.79 2.99 -15.85
CA SER A 352 7.37 2.66 -15.69
C SER A 352 6.68 3.52 -14.61
N ILE A 353 7.42 4.34 -13.87
CA ILE A 353 6.86 5.25 -12.86
C ILE A 353 5.98 6.30 -13.55
N PRO A 354 4.71 6.44 -13.14
CA PRO A 354 3.84 7.47 -13.68
C PRO A 354 4.24 8.86 -13.16
N TYR A 355 4.10 9.88 -14.01
CA TYR A 355 4.33 11.27 -13.64
C TYR A 355 3.16 12.18 -14.03
N PHE A 356 3.12 13.37 -13.43
CA PHE A 356 2.28 14.49 -13.85
C PHE A 356 3.02 15.31 -14.90
N PHE A 357 2.48 15.34 -16.12
CA PHE A 357 3.00 16.23 -17.18
C PHE A 357 2.72 17.71 -16.86
N GLU A 358 3.39 18.61 -17.55
CA GLU A 358 3.24 20.05 -17.35
C GLU A 358 1.78 20.51 -17.54
N GLY A 359 1.22 21.20 -16.55
CA GLY A 359 -0.17 21.66 -16.56
C GLY A 359 -1.22 20.59 -16.20
N ALA A 360 -0.82 19.33 -15.94
CA ALA A 360 -1.74 18.29 -15.47
C ALA A 360 -2.45 18.69 -14.16
N LEU A 361 -1.71 19.24 -13.20
CA LEU A 361 -2.25 19.71 -11.91
C LEU A 361 -3.09 20.98 -12.03
N ALA A 362 -2.99 21.70 -13.15
CA ALA A 362 -3.89 22.81 -13.49
C ALA A 362 -5.17 22.33 -14.22
N GLY A 363 -5.26 21.03 -14.51
CA GLY A 363 -6.41 20.39 -15.13
C GLY A 363 -6.35 20.25 -16.64
N LEU A 364 -5.18 20.31 -17.27
CA LEU A 364 -5.05 19.89 -18.68
C LEU A 364 -5.43 18.41 -18.82
N LYS A 365 -6.17 18.07 -19.88
CA LYS A 365 -6.69 16.71 -20.07
C LYS A 365 -5.61 15.67 -20.33
N GLU A 366 -4.60 16.04 -21.12
CA GLU A 366 -3.52 15.19 -21.59
C GLU A 366 -2.28 16.02 -21.97
N GLU A 367 -1.12 15.38 -22.05
CA GLU A 367 0.16 16.03 -22.36
C GLU A 367 0.13 16.66 -23.76
N GLY A 368 0.60 17.91 -23.87
CA GLY A 368 0.60 18.67 -25.13
C GLY A 368 -0.77 19.22 -25.54
N SER A 369 -1.84 19.01 -24.76
CA SER A 369 -3.16 19.57 -25.01
C SER A 369 -3.27 21.02 -24.51
N ASN A 370 -4.16 21.79 -25.15
CA ASN A 370 -4.60 23.10 -24.68
C ASN A 370 -6.02 23.06 -24.07
N GLU A 371 -6.60 21.87 -23.95
CA GLU A 371 -7.94 21.68 -23.40
C GLU A 371 -7.88 21.31 -21.92
N TYR A 372 -8.62 22.06 -21.11
CA TYR A 372 -8.80 21.77 -19.70
C TYR A 372 -10.02 20.88 -19.46
N VAL A 373 -10.00 20.13 -18.35
CA VAL A 373 -11.22 19.51 -17.80
C VAL A 373 -12.25 20.59 -17.47
N LYS A 374 -13.52 20.18 -17.33
CA LYS A 374 -14.60 21.13 -17.02
C LYS A 374 -14.31 21.89 -15.72
N ASN A 375 -14.69 23.16 -15.67
CA ASN A 375 -14.70 23.90 -14.41
C ASN A 375 -15.73 23.31 -13.44
N TRP A 376 -15.43 23.39 -12.15
CA TRP A 376 -16.36 23.04 -11.09
C TRP A 376 -17.54 24.03 -11.11
N ASP A 377 -18.74 23.48 -11.34
CA ASP A 377 -20.00 24.21 -11.52
C ASP A 377 -21.07 23.75 -10.51
N ASN A 378 -20.66 23.07 -9.44
CA ASN A 378 -21.51 22.35 -8.48
C ASN A 378 -22.36 21.21 -9.10
N ALA A 379 -22.29 20.94 -10.41
CA ALA A 379 -22.94 19.79 -11.05
C ALA A 379 -22.07 18.51 -10.99
N GLY A 380 -20.88 18.61 -10.40
CA GLY A 380 -19.96 17.49 -10.17
C GLY A 380 -18.86 17.36 -11.22
N PHE A 381 -18.18 16.22 -11.18
CA PHE A 381 -17.03 15.89 -12.01
C PHE A 381 -17.42 15.46 -13.43
N ASP A 382 -16.46 15.46 -14.35
CA ASP A 382 -16.61 14.77 -15.64
C ASP A 382 -16.66 13.24 -15.48
N ASN A 383 -16.77 12.53 -16.60
CA ASN A 383 -16.85 11.07 -16.63
C ASN A 383 -15.56 10.37 -16.14
N THR A 384 -14.44 11.09 -16.02
CA THR A 384 -13.17 10.59 -15.48
C THR A 384 -12.98 10.93 -14.00
N GLY A 385 -13.97 11.60 -13.38
CA GLY A 385 -13.89 12.05 -12.00
C GLY A 385 -13.00 13.27 -11.82
N ARG A 386 -12.85 14.11 -12.85
CA ARG A 386 -12.04 15.34 -12.82
C ARG A 386 -12.91 16.59 -12.98
N ALA A 387 -12.48 17.67 -12.35
CA ALA A 387 -13.00 19.02 -12.55
C ALA A 387 -11.87 20.01 -12.24
N ARG A 388 -12.08 21.28 -12.56
CA ARG A 388 -11.14 22.35 -12.24
C ARG A 388 -11.77 23.32 -11.24
N LEU A 389 -11.18 23.43 -10.05
CA LEU A 389 -11.58 24.42 -9.04
C LEU A 389 -10.59 25.58 -9.11
N GLY A 390 -11.04 26.71 -9.68
CA GLY A 390 -10.14 27.82 -10.00
C GLY A 390 -9.11 27.41 -11.06
N ASN A 391 -7.82 27.39 -10.71
CA ASN A 391 -6.73 26.97 -11.59
C ASN A 391 -6.16 25.60 -11.25
N VAL A 392 -6.87 24.80 -10.45
CA VAL A 392 -6.38 23.54 -9.89
C VAL A 392 -7.27 22.38 -10.31
N LEU A 393 -6.65 21.28 -10.69
CA LEU A 393 -7.31 20.00 -10.88
C LEU A 393 -7.88 19.50 -9.55
N TYR A 394 -9.19 19.29 -9.51
CA TYR A 394 -9.87 18.51 -8.49
C TYR A 394 -10.19 17.13 -9.05
N CYS A 395 -9.68 16.06 -8.44
CA CYS A 395 -9.86 14.71 -8.95
C CYS A 395 -10.26 13.72 -7.85
N ILE A 396 -11.33 12.96 -8.08
CA ILE A 396 -11.74 11.82 -7.23
C ILE A 396 -11.54 10.47 -7.96
N GLY A 397 -11.11 10.54 -9.22
CA GLY A 397 -10.85 9.40 -10.09
C GLY A 397 -9.39 8.93 -10.04
N ALA A 398 -9.07 8.00 -10.94
CA ALA A 398 -7.77 7.35 -11.12
C ALA A 398 -6.56 8.30 -11.17
N PHE A 399 -6.72 9.41 -11.87
CA PHE A 399 -5.60 10.20 -12.36
C PHE A 399 -4.66 10.76 -11.29
N VAL A 400 -5.17 11.12 -10.12
CA VAL A 400 -4.33 11.64 -9.03
C VAL A 400 -3.66 10.51 -8.27
N TYR A 401 -4.43 9.55 -7.73
CA TYR A 401 -3.84 8.52 -6.87
C TYR A 401 -2.93 7.56 -7.63
N GLU A 402 -3.24 7.20 -8.89
CA GLU A 402 -2.39 6.28 -9.68
C GLU A 402 -1.06 6.91 -10.09
N LYS A 403 -0.90 8.22 -9.93
CA LYS A 403 0.36 8.95 -10.20
C LYS A 403 1.21 9.17 -8.95
N GLN A 404 0.73 8.70 -7.80
CA GLN A 404 1.51 8.66 -6.57
C GLN A 404 2.22 7.30 -6.49
N ILE A 405 3.37 7.30 -5.83
CA ILE A 405 4.15 6.11 -5.50
C ILE A 405 4.51 6.16 -4.01
N CYS A 406 4.90 5.03 -3.45
CA CYS A 406 5.27 4.89 -2.05
C CYS A 406 6.77 4.60 -1.92
N VAL A 407 7.48 5.43 -1.15
CA VAL A 407 8.92 5.32 -0.94
C VAL A 407 9.18 4.94 0.52
N THR A 408 9.91 3.85 0.73
CA THR A 408 10.42 3.46 2.05
C THR A 408 11.91 3.68 2.11
N TYR A 409 12.39 4.39 3.13
CA TYR A 409 13.80 4.75 3.23
C TYR A 409 14.25 4.96 4.68
N GLU A 410 15.54 4.75 4.90
CA GLU A 410 16.20 5.08 6.16
C GLU A 410 16.67 6.54 6.14
N TYR A 411 16.55 7.24 7.26
CA TYR A 411 16.97 8.63 7.39
C TYR A 411 17.54 8.93 8.78
N ASP A 412 18.21 10.07 8.92
CA ASP A 412 18.64 10.57 10.23
C ASP A 412 17.50 11.33 10.94
N GLN A 413 17.07 10.84 12.11
CA GLN A 413 16.03 11.49 12.90
C GLN A 413 16.43 12.89 13.39
N ALA A 414 17.73 13.22 13.46
CA ALA A 414 18.17 14.59 13.74
C ALA A 414 17.62 15.61 12.73
N GLN A 415 17.22 15.17 11.54
CA GLN A 415 16.57 16.02 10.55
C GLN A 415 15.22 16.57 11.01
N ILE A 416 14.50 15.88 11.89
CA ILE A 416 13.20 16.36 12.43
C ILE A 416 13.41 17.71 13.11
N GLU A 417 14.41 17.81 13.98
CA GLU A 417 14.77 19.05 14.67
C GLU A 417 15.38 20.06 13.69
N SER A 418 16.36 19.65 12.88
CA SER A 418 17.07 20.59 12.00
C SER A 418 16.18 21.19 10.91
N GLN A 419 15.16 20.46 10.47
CA GLN A 419 14.15 20.93 9.51
C GLN A 419 12.93 21.58 10.18
N SER A 420 12.90 21.61 11.52
CA SER A 420 11.76 22.13 12.30
C SER A 420 10.43 21.47 11.91
N ILE A 421 10.44 20.15 11.72
CA ILE A 421 9.23 19.37 11.48
C ILE A 421 8.40 19.35 12.76
N ILE A 422 7.14 19.74 12.62
CA ILE A 422 6.20 19.83 13.73
C ILE A 422 5.46 18.49 13.86
N TYR A 423 5.33 18.01 15.09
CA TYR A 423 4.49 16.87 15.45
C TYR A 423 3.93 17.06 16.86
N THR A 424 2.87 16.33 17.16
CA THR A 424 2.14 16.44 18.42
C THR A 424 2.80 15.64 19.53
N GLN A 425 2.94 16.27 20.70
CA GLN A 425 3.40 15.64 21.93
C GLN A 425 2.21 15.07 22.73
N TYR A 426 2.51 14.12 23.62
CA TYR A 426 1.57 13.58 24.58
C TYR A 426 0.97 14.64 25.51
N GLN A 427 -0.36 14.59 25.65
CA GLN A 427 -1.17 15.57 26.40
C GLN A 427 -2.08 14.89 27.44
N GLY A 428 -1.59 13.82 28.08
CA GLY A 428 -2.35 13.09 29.11
C GLY A 428 -2.74 13.90 30.35
N ASP A 429 -2.08 15.02 30.61
CA ASP A 429 -2.48 15.97 31.66
C ASP A 429 -3.82 16.66 31.35
N LYS A 430 -4.20 16.73 30.06
CA LYS A 430 -5.50 17.20 29.57
C LYS A 430 -6.53 16.09 29.45
N LEU A 431 -6.08 14.83 29.46
CA LEU A 431 -6.91 13.65 29.26
C LEU A 431 -6.80 12.64 30.44
N PRO A 432 -6.89 13.06 31.71
CA PRO A 432 -6.63 12.19 32.85
C PRO A 432 -7.59 11.00 32.97
N ASN A 433 -8.87 11.16 32.64
CA ASN A 433 -9.86 10.07 32.71
C ASN A 433 -9.65 9.07 31.58
N THR A 434 -9.36 9.55 30.37
CA THR A 434 -9.00 8.71 29.22
C THR A 434 -7.73 7.92 29.53
N ALA A 435 -6.67 8.58 30.00
CA ALA A 435 -5.42 7.93 30.35
C ALA A 435 -5.62 6.87 31.43
N LYS A 436 -6.44 7.16 32.45
CA LYS A 436 -6.80 6.20 33.49
C LYS A 436 -7.53 4.98 32.93
N LYS A 437 -8.57 5.19 32.12
CA LYS A 437 -9.34 4.09 31.49
C LYS A 437 -8.45 3.18 30.65
N LEU A 438 -7.58 3.78 29.83
CA LEU A 438 -6.65 3.04 28.99
C LEU A 438 -5.64 2.24 29.82
N ALA A 439 -5.10 2.82 30.90
CA ALA A 439 -4.20 2.11 31.81
C ALA A 439 -4.89 0.94 32.54
N ASP A 440 -6.16 1.12 32.91
CA ASP A 440 -6.98 0.09 33.57
C ASP A 440 -7.60 -0.91 32.57
N LYS A 441 -7.35 -0.75 31.26
CA LYS A 441 -7.90 -1.56 30.16
C LYS A 441 -9.42 -1.57 30.12
N GLU A 442 -10.04 -0.49 30.56
CA GLU A 442 -11.48 -0.29 30.50
C GLU A 442 -11.93 0.12 29.09
N GLU A 443 -13.19 -0.15 28.75
CA GLU A 443 -13.76 0.29 27.47
C GLU A 443 -13.79 1.83 27.39
N LEU A 444 -13.29 2.37 26.27
CA LEU A 444 -13.29 3.79 25.94
C LEU A 444 -14.34 4.08 24.86
N ASN A 445 -15.36 4.87 25.20
CA ASN A 445 -16.36 5.35 24.25
C ASN A 445 -15.89 6.65 23.60
N VAL A 446 -15.64 6.63 22.29
CA VAL A 446 -15.08 7.75 21.54
C VAL A 446 -16.10 8.33 20.57
N LEU A 447 -16.34 9.63 20.67
CA LEU A 447 -17.05 10.40 19.65
C LEU A 447 -16.04 10.98 18.67
N PHE A 448 -16.10 10.55 17.41
CA PHE A 448 -15.28 11.09 16.32
C PHE A 448 -16.16 12.01 15.48
N TYR A 449 -15.84 13.31 15.45
CA TYR A 449 -16.77 14.28 14.87
C TYR A 449 -16.09 15.39 14.08
N GLY A 450 -16.52 15.56 12.83
CA GLY A 450 -15.88 16.49 11.91
C GLY A 450 -16.50 16.53 10.52
N ASP A 451 -15.69 17.05 9.59
CA ASP A 451 -16.04 17.19 8.18
C ASP A 451 -15.67 15.95 7.33
N SER A 452 -15.50 16.14 6.02
CA SER A 452 -15.14 15.08 5.07
C SER A 452 -13.89 14.30 5.43
N ILE A 453 -12.85 14.97 5.98
CA ILE A 453 -11.59 14.29 6.32
C ILE A 453 -11.87 13.23 7.40
N PHE A 454 -12.64 13.60 8.43
CA PHE A 454 -12.99 12.71 9.52
C PHE A 454 -14.08 11.69 9.14
N SER A 455 -14.86 11.94 8.08
CA SER A 455 -15.76 10.92 7.51
C SER A 455 -15.03 9.80 6.75
N GLY A 456 -13.73 9.97 6.47
CA GLY A 456 -12.88 8.98 5.80
C GLY A 456 -12.61 9.26 4.31
N CYS A 457 -12.88 10.48 3.82
CA CYS A 457 -12.66 10.82 2.43
C CYS A 457 -11.20 10.60 1.99
N ASP A 458 -11.07 9.96 0.83
CA ASP A 458 -9.81 9.61 0.15
C ASP A 458 -8.87 8.62 0.84
N ALA A 459 -9.31 7.98 1.93
CA ALA A 459 -8.73 6.70 2.32
C ALA A 459 -8.99 5.66 1.21
N SER A 460 -7.98 4.91 0.78
CA SER A 460 -8.14 3.91 -0.28
C SER A 460 -9.23 2.86 0.03
N SER A 461 -9.42 2.49 1.31
CA SER A 461 -10.52 1.59 1.73
C SER A 461 -11.92 2.15 1.43
N MET A 462 -12.12 3.47 1.48
CA MET A 462 -13.41 4.12 1.19
C MET A 462 -13.88 3.80 -0.23
N TYR A 463 -12.93 3.65 -1.15
CA TYR A 463 -13.20 3.34 -2.55
C TYR A 463 -12.99 1.86 -2.89
N GLY A 464 -12.64 1.02 -1.92
CA GLY A 464 -12.27 -0.39 -2.14
C GLY A 464 -11.03 -0.56 -3.01
N ARG A 465 -10.14 0.44 -3.00
CA ARG A 465 -8.87 0.44 -3.74
C ARG A 465 -7.77 -0.11 -2.84
N GLU A 466 -6.80 -0.81 -3.42
CA GLU A 466 -5.59 -1.20 -2.70
C GLU A 466 -4.79 0.07 -2.33
N PRO A 467 -4.05 0.06 -1.20
CA PRO A 467 -3.83 -1.03 -0.25
C PRO A 467 -4.91 -1.13 0.84
N ARG A 468 -6.10 -0.54 0.62
CA ARG A 468 -7.23 -0.52 1.56
C ARG A 468 -6.88 0.09 2.91
N MET A 469 -6.14 1.20 2.89
CA MET A 469 -5.86 2.04 4.07
C MET A 469 -7.15 2.29 4.85
N PRO A 470 -7.25 1.89 6.12
CA PRO A 470 -8.43 2.14 6.92
C PRO A 470 -8.73 3.64 7.04
N MET A 471 -10.00 3.96 7.28
CA MET A 471 -10.40 5.33 7.60
C MET A 471 -9.69 5.79 8.89
N MET A 472 -9.44 7.09 9.02
CA MET A 472 -8.69 7.65 10.16
C MET A 472 -9.26 7.25 11.53
N SER A 473 -10.59 7.15 11.66
CA SER A 473 -11.23 6.70 12.90
C SER A 473 -10.85 5.28 13.27
N GLU A 474 -10.74 4.38 12.29
CA GLU A 474 -10.32 2.99 12.52
C GLU A 474 -8.82 2.92 12.84
N LEU A 475 -7.97 3.69 12.15
CA LEU A 475 -6.53 3.76 12.48
C LEU A 475 -6.29 4.22 13.93
N VAL A 476 -6.99 5.27 14.38
CA VAL A 476 -6.89 5.77 15.76
C VAL A 476 -7.38 4.72 16.74
N LYS A 477 -8.53 4.09 16.46
CA LYS A 477 -9.11 3.03 17.28
C LYS A 477 -8.12 1.85 17.42
N GLU A 478 -7.72 1.26 16.30
CA GLU A 478 -6.85 0.08 16.25
C GLU A 478 -5.51 0.34 16.95
N GLN A 479 -4.94 1.54 16.80
CA GLN A 479 -3.67 1.86 17.44
C GLN A 479 -3.80 2.03 18.96
N ILE A 480 -4.89 2.64 19.44
CA ILE A 480 -5.16 2.70 20.89
C ILE A 480 -5.34 1.29 21.45
N GLU A 481 -6.14 0.45 20.80
CA GLU A 481 -6.37 -0.95 21.21
C GLU A 481 -5.07 -1.75 21.22
N ARG A 482 -4.24 -1.62 20.17
CA ARG A 482 -2.94 -2.31 20.03
C ARG A 482 -1.95 -1.92 21.12
N LYS A 483 -1.83 -0.63 21.46
CA LYS A 483 -0.82 -0.13 22.41
C LYS A 483 -1.25 -0.25 23.87
N THR A 484 -2.55 -0.28 24.16
CA THR A 484 -3.05 -0.26 25.55
C THR A 484 -3.72 -1.58 25.97
N GLY A 485 -4.24 -2.34 25.02
CA GLY A 485 -5.09 -3.51 25.27
C GLY A 485 -6.50 -3.18 25.75
N ALA A 486 -6.88 -1.89 25.80
CA ALA A 486 -8.26 -1.46 26.04
C ALA A 486 -9.13 -1.70 24.80
N SER A 487 -10.45 -1.85 24.99
CA SER A 487 -11.43 -1.87 23.88
C SER A 487 -11.89 -0.45 23.56
N VAL A 488 -12.00 -0.09 22.28
CA VAL A 488 -12.44 1.25 21.86
C VAL A 488 -13.73 1.17 21.07
N LYS A 489 -14.79 1.79 21.60
CA LYS A 489 -16.06 1.94 20.88
C LYS A 489 -16.09 3.28 20.15
N MET A 490 -15.78 3.24 18.86
CA MET A 490 -15.73 4.40 17.98
C MET A 490 -17.13 4.75 17.42
N ASN A 491 -17.63 5.95 17.70
CA ASN A 491 -18.87 6.50 17.13
C ASN A 491 -18.53 7.69 16.23
N ASN A 492 -18.44 7.45 14.92
CA ASN A 492 -18.13 8.49 13.95
C ASN A 492 -19.41 9.18 13.44
N LEU A 493 -19.59 10.46 13.77
CA LEU A 493 -20.72 11.28 13.32
C LEU A 493 -20.34 12.27 12.22
N SER A 494 -19.14 12.14 11.64
CA SER A 494 -18.59 13.10 10.69
C SER A 494 -19.27 12.99 9.33
N VAL A 495 -19.44 14.14 8.65
CA VAL A 495 -20.14 14.20 7.37
C VAL A 495 -19.39 15.09 6.38
N GLY A 496 -19.25 14.60 5.15
CA GLY A 496 -18.59 15.34 4.07
C GLY A 496 -19.27 16.66 3.73
N GLY A 497 -18.45 17.66 3.40
CA GLY A 497 -18.92 19.01 3.00
C GLY A 497 -19.42 19.91 4.13
N TRP A 498 -19.50 19.39 5.36
CA TRP A 498 -19.98 20.17 6.50
C TRP A 498 -18.98 21.20 6.98
N THR A 499 -19.49 22.37 7.35
CA THR A 499 -18.80 23.36 8.17
C THR A 499 -19.02 23.07 9.67
N VAL A 500 -18.28 23.75 10.54
CA VAL A 500 -18.50 23.67 12.01
C VAL A 500 -19.94 24.05 12.40
N GLU A 501 -20.58 24.98 11.69
CA GLU A 501 -21.96 25.41 11.93
C GLU A 501 -22.97 24.30 11.57
N ASN A 502 -22.71 23.53 10.50
CA ASN A 502 -23.52 22.37 10.17
C ASN A 502 -23.42 21.31 11.27
N GLY A 503 -22.21 21.04 11.76
CA GLY A 503 -21.99 20.14 12.88
C GLY A 503 -22.78 20.56 14.11
N LEU A 504 -22.63 21.81 14.55
CA LEU A 504 -23.39 22.35 15.69
C LEU A 504 -24.90 22.22 15.51
N THR A 505 -25.41 22.54 14.31
CA THR A 505 -26.84 22.45 14.00
C THR A 505 -27.34 21.02 14.09
N ALA A 506 -26.58 20.03 13.62
CA ALA A 506 -26.99 18.62 13.66
C ALA A 506 -27.07 18.04 15.08
N LEU A 507 -26.35 18.61 16.06
CA LEU A 507 -26.42 18.18 17.46
C LEU A 507 -27.69 18.65 18.19
N THR A 508 -28.38 19.66 17.67
CA THR A 508 -29.58 20.26 18.28
C THR A 508 -30.81 20.22 17.38
N GLY A 509 -30.62 19.91 16.10
CA GLY A 509 -31.66 19.89 15.07
C GLY A 509 -31.24 19.03 13.88
N SER A 510 -31.67 19.44 12.68
CA SER A 510 -31.43 18.67 11.46
C SER A 510 -30.65 19.46 10.41
N VAL A 511 -29.69 18.81 9.77
CA VAL A 511 -29.02 19.27 8.54
C VAL A 511 -29.23 18.22 7.47
N GLY A 512 -30.06 18.52 6.46
CA GLY A 512 -30.53 17.49 5.52
C GLY A 512 -31.25 16.35 6.24
N SER A 513 -30.79 15.11 6.02
CA SER A 513 -31.30 13.91 6.69
C SER A 513 -30.63 13.59 8.03
N TYR A 514 -29.66 14.41 8.47
CA TYR A 514 -28.87 14.13 9.66
C TYR A 514 -29.43 14.87 10.88
N ASN A 515 -29.70 14.13 11.94
CA ASN A 515 -30.05 14.65 13.26
C ASN A 515 -29.35 13.77 14.30
N TYR A 516 -28.50 14.40 15.11
CA TYR A 516 -27.64 13.73 16.08
C TYR A 516 -27.98 14.08 17.53
N SER A 517 -29.14 14.69 17.78
CA SER A 517 -29.58 15.16 19.10
C SER A 517 -29.60 14.11 20.22
N ASN A 518 -29.49 12.81 19.90
CA ASN A 518 -29.44 11.71 20.85
C ASN A 518 -28.26 10.75 20.61
N ARG A 519 -27.18 11.21 19.97
CA ARG A 519 -26.10 10.34 19.46
C ARG A 519 -24.75 10.55 20.14
N TYR A 520 -24.69 11.34 21.21
CA TYR A 520 -23.46 11.71 21.89
C TYR A 520 -23.53 11.59 23.42
N GLY A 521 -24.40 10.72 23.94
CA GLY A 521 -24.47 10.38 25.36
C GLY A 521 -23.53 9.24 25.75
N GLY A 522 -22.94 9.33 26.94
CA GLY A 522 -22.03 8.30 27.48
C GLY A 522 -20.66 8.23 26.80
N MET A 523 -20.18 9.34 26.23
CA MET A 523 -18.87 9.43 25.61
C MET A 523 -17.80 9.77 26.65
N ASP A 524 -16.65 9.12 26.56
CA ASP A 524 -15.49 9.35 27.42
C ASP A 524 -14.52 10.35 26.79
N LEU A 525 -14.35 10.25 25.47
CA LEU A 525 -13.45 11.08 24.67
C LEU A 525 -14.18 11.60 23.44
N MET A 526 -13.97 12.86 23.08
CA MET A 526 -14.37 13.43 21.80
C MET A 526 -13.13 13.89 21.03
N ILE A 527 -13.01 13.43 19.79
CA ILE A 527 -12.01 13.92 18.83
C ILE A 527 -12.76 14.78 17.81
N LEU A 528 -12.53 16.09 17.85
CA LEU A 528 -13.32 17.10 17.14
C LEU A 528 -12.48 17.83 16.08
N SER A 529 -12.88 17.72 14.81
CA SER A 529 -12.17 18.31 13.67
C SER A 529 -13.12 18.84 12.59
N PHE A 530 -13.44 20.12 12.69
CA PHE A 530 -14.00 20.90 11.58
C PHE A 530 -12.99 21.94 11.13
N GLY A 531 -13.16 22.49 9.93
CA GLY A 531 -12.43 23.68 9.50
C GLY A 531 -12.09 23.69 8.03
N MET A 532 -12.04 22.53 7.37
CA MET A 532 -11.61 22.48 5.97
C MET A 532 -12.57 23.25 5.05
N ASN A 533 -13.88 23.12 5.30
CA ASN A 533 -14.94 23.80 4.54
C ASN A 533 -15.24 25.22 5.05
N ASN A 534 -14.48 25.73 6.03
CA ASN A 534 -14.71 27.02 6.68
C ASN A 534 -13.81 28.15 6.13
N GLY A 535 -13.35 28.06 4.88
CA GLY A 535 -12.38 29.03 4.32
C GLY A 535 -12.79 30.50 4.38
N SER A 536 -14.10 30.79 4.43
CA SER A 536 -14.64 32.16 4.58
C SER A 536 -15.06 32.51 6.01
N THR A 537 -15.01 31.57 6.96
CA THR A 537 -15.37 31.81 8.36
C THR A 537 -14.20 32.46 9.10
N SER A 538 -14.45 33.48 9.91
CA SER A 538 -13.39 34.10 10.73
C SER A 538 -12.92 33.13 11.82
N ALA A 539 -11.66 33.24 12.23
CA ALA A 539 -11.10 32.41 13.31
C ALA A 539 -11.91 32.52 14.61
N GLN A 540 -12.39 33.71 14.94
CA GLN A 540 -13.22 33.95 16.13
C GLN A 540 -14.58 33.23 16.04
N SER A 541 -15.28 33.34 14.90
CA SER A 541 -16.58 32.66 14.73
C SER A 541 -16.40 31.14 14.72
N TYR A 542 -15.34 30.65 14.09
CA TYR A 542 -14.99 29.23 14.10
C TYR A 542 -14.75 28.72 15.53
N LYS A 543 -13.89 29.41 16.31
CA LYS A 543 -13.61 29.10 17.72
C LYS A 543 -14.90 29.03 18.55
N GLU A 544 -15.77 30.01 18.38
CA GLU A 544 -17.05 30.09 19.09
C GLU A 544 -17.98 28.93 18.75
N SER A 545 -18.12 28.58 17.48
CA SER A 545 -18.92 27.44 17.04
C SER A 545 -18.35 26.11 17.56
N THR A 546 -17.02 25.95 17.57
CA THR A 546 -16.34 24.78 18.14
C THR A 546 -16.60 24.66 19.65
N ARG A 547 -16.55 25.77 20.40
CA ARG A 547 -16.89 25.77 21.84
C ARG A 547 -18.33 25.30 22.06
N LYS A 548 -19.28 25.80 21.28
CA LYS A 548 -20.69 25.40 21.39
C LYS A 548 -20.92 23.92 21.10
N ILE A 549 -20.13 23.31 20.22
CA ILE A 549 -20.17 21.85 20.03
C ILE A 549 -19.72 21.13 21.31
N ILE A 550 -18.61 21.56 21.92
CA ILE A 550 -18.13 20.98 23.18
C ILE A 550 -19.19 21.10 24.28
N GLU A 551 -19.73 22.30 24.47
CA GLU A 551 -20.80 22.58 25.44
C GLU A 551 -22.02 21.68 25.19
N GLN A 552 -22.46 21.56 23.93
CA GLN A 552 -23.61 20.74 23.57
C GLN A 552 -23.37 19.26 23.87
N VAL A 553 -22.21 18.71 23.52
CA VAL A 553 -21.89 17.30 23.81
C VAL A 553 -21.84 17.04 25.31
N ARG A 554 -21.27 17.98 26.09
CA ARG A 554 -21.21 17.90 27.56
C ARG A 554 -22.61 17.86 28.22
N THR A 555 -23.68 18.29 27.54
CA THR A 555 -25.05 18.13 28.07
C THR A 555 -25.50 16.67 28.22
N GLN A 556 -24.94 15.75 27.44
CA GLN A 556 -25.24 14.31 27.50
C GLN A 556 -24.02 13.45 27.90
N SER A 557 -22.83 14.04 27.87
CA SER A 557 -21.57 13.42 28.33
C SER A 557 -20.77 14.40 29.19
N PRO A 558 -21.19 14.66 30.45
CA PRO A 558 -20.61 15.75 31.28
C PRO A 558 -19.11 15.64 31.57
N ASN A 559 -18.56 14.43 31.53
CA ASN A 559 -17.15 14.13 31.81
C ASN A 559 -16.33 13.89 30.54
N VAL A 560 -16.87 14.16 29.35
CA VAL A 560 -16.15 13.93 28.09
C VAL A 560 -14.89 14.79 28.05
N GLU A 561 -13.76 14.14 27.80
CA GLU A 561 -12.49 14.81 27.51
C GLU A 561 -12.38 15.07 26.02
N VAL A 562 -11.63 16.10 25.62
CA VAL A 562 -11.67 16.58 24.23
C VAL A 562 -10.26 16.72 23.66
N VAL A 563 -10.10 16.21 22.44
CA VAL A 563 -8.97 16.48 21.55
C VAL A 563 -9.49 17.34 20.40
N LEU A 564 -9.05 18.60 20.35
CA LEU A 564 -9.33 19.52 19.26
C LEU A 564 -8.31 19.33 18.15
N VAL A 565 -8.74 19.21 16.90
CA VAL A 565 -7.84 18.97 15.77
C VAL A 565 -8.08 19.98 14.64
N SER A 566 -7.04 20.72 14.24
CA SER A 566 -7.13 21.61 13.07
C SER A 566 -7.07 20.78 11.78
N CYS A 567 -7.65 21.30 10.68
CA CYS A 567 -7.59 20.63 9.37
C CYS A 567 -6.17 20.68 8.77
N MET A 568 -5.88 19.82 7.79
CA MET A 568 -4.67 19.97 6.96
C MET A 568 -4.67 21.30 6.19
N VAL A 569 -3.50 21.74 5.72
CA VAL A 569 -3.40 22.80 4.70
C VAL A 569 -4.21 22.39 3.45
N PRO A 570 -5.17 23.18 2.95
CA PRO A 570 -5.77 22.96 1.64
C PRO A 570 -4.81 23.34 0.52
N ASN A 571 -5.06 22.93 -0.73
CA ASN A 571 -4.22 23.29 -1.85
C ASN A 571 -4.12 24.82 -1.94
N PRO A 572 -2.93 25.43 -1.74
CA PRO A 572 -2.78 26.88 -1.74
C PRO A 572 -3.18 27.53 -3.08
N GLU A 573 -3.09 26.77 -4.18
CA GLU A 573 -3.44 27.24 -5.52
C GLU A 573 -4.97 27.20 -5.80
N ALA A 574 -5.76 26.55 -4.93
CA ALA A 574 -7.21 26.48 -5.06
C ALA A 574 -7.86 27.81 -4.62
N VAL A 575 -7.68 28.84 -5.44
CA VAL A 575 -8.17 30.21 -5.21
C VAL A 575 -9.67 30.20 -4.90
N GLY A 576 -10.05 30.86 -3.80
CA GLY A 576 -11.43 30.93 -3.32
C GLY A 576 -11.84 29.77 -2.40
N PHE A 577 -11.04 28.70 -2.32
CA PHE A 577 -11.19 27.63 -1.33
C PHE A 577 -10.17 27.79 -0.19
N TYR A 578 -8.91 28.04 -0.54
CA TYR A 578 -7.87 28.39 0.43
C TYR A 578 -8.12 29.79 1.01
N GLY A 579 -8.26 29.88 2.33
CA GLY A 579 -8.62 31.11 3.03
C GLY A 579 -8.24 31.08 4.52
N ASN A 580 -9.23 31.28 5.39
CA ASN A 580 -9.02 31.45 6.83
C ASN A 580 -8.61 30.17 7.57
N GLN A 581 -8.55 29.00 6.91
CA GLN A 581 -8.15 27.73 7.53
C GLN A 581 -6.82 27.84 8.28
N ARG A 582 -5.87 28.62 7.74
CA ARG A 582 -4.55 28.89 8.34
C ARG A 582 -4.58 29.52 9.74
N TYR A 583 -5.70 30.12 10.13
CA TYR A 583 -5.85 30.76 11.44
C TYR A 583 -6.52 29.85 12.48
N PHE A 584 -7.07 28.70 12.07
CA PHE A 584 -7.85 27.85 12.96
C PHE A 584 -6.99 27.09 13.97
N GLY A 585 -5.77 26.70 13.62
CA GLY A 585 -4.83 26.08 14.56
C GLY A 585 -4.56 26.95 15.80
N ALA A 586 -4.27 28.23 15.60
CA ALA A 586 -4.09 29.19 16.69
C ALA A 586 -5.36 29.36 17.54
N ALA A 587 -6.51 29.49 16.88
CA ALA A 587 -7.80 29.62 17.56
C ALA A 587 -8.17 28.39 18.41
N LEU A 588 -7.83 27.18 17.93
CA LEU A 588 -8.02 25.93 18.69
C LEU A 588 -7.06 25.84 19.87
N LYS A 589 -5.82 26.32 19.77
CA LYS A 589 -4.87 26.37 20.90
C LYS A 589 -5.40 27.27 22.02
N GLU A 590 -5.94 28.45 21.67
CA GLU A 590 -6.58 29.33 22.64
C GLU A 590 -7.79 28.64 23.30
N LEU A 591 -8.66 28.02 22.50
CA LEU A 591 -9.83 27.31 23.02
C LEU A 591 -9.43 26.15 23.94
N ALA A 592 -8.39 25.40 23.57
CA ALA A 592 -7.89 24.29 24.38
C ALA A 592 -7.40 24.75 25.76
N GLN A 593 -6.81 25.95 25.85
CA GLN A 593 -6.43 26.55 27.13
C GLN A 593 -7.66 26.97 27.94
N GLU A 594 -8.66 27.58 27.29
CA GLU A 594 -9.90 28.03 27.93
C GLU A 594 -10.75 26.86 28.48
N GLU A 595 -10.82 25.75 27.73
CA GLU A 595 -11.70 24.61 28.01
C GLU A 595 -10.99 23.40 28.63
N ASN A 596 -9.68 23.52 28.88
CA ASN A 596 -8.79 22.44 29.31
C ASN A 596 -8.88 21.18 28.43
N CYS A 597 -8.69 21.37 27.13
CA CYS A 597 -8.68 20.30 26.13
C CYS A 597 -7.24 19.98 25.68
N ALA A 598 -7.04 18.81 25.09
CA ALA A 598 -5.86 18.53 24.27
C ALA A 598 -6.05 19.15 22.87
N VAL A 599 -4.94 19.45 22.18
CA VAL A 599 -4.96 20.04 20.84
C VAL A 599 -3.93 19.41 19.90
N VAL A 600 -4.36 19.13 18.68
CA VAL A 600 -3.53 18.69 17.55
C VAL A 600 -3.60 19.74 16.46
N ASP A 601 -2.55 20.54 16.33
CA ASP A 601 -2.48 21.56 15.27
C ASP A 601 -1.95 20.95 13.96
N PHE A 602 -2.78 20.12 13.32
CA PHE A 602 -2.38 19.43 12.11
C PHE A 602 -2.15 20.36 10.91
N PHE A 603 -2.74 21.55 10.91
CA PHE A 603 -2.41 22.58 9.91
C PHE A 603 -0.92 22.93 9.97
N ALA A 604 -0.38 23.19 11.17
CA ALA A 604 1.03 23.49 11.36
C ALA A 604 1.94 22.29 11.08
N VAL A 605 1.50 21.07 11.43
CA VAL A 605 2.20 19.82 11.06
C VAL A 605 2.34 19.72 9.55
N HIS A 606 1.22 19.81 8.81
CA HIS A 606 1.23 19.69 7.36
C HIS A 606 1.98 20.85 6.69
N GLU A 607 1.87 22.08 7.21
CA GLU A 607 2.67 23.22 6.74
C GLU A 607 4.18 22.97 6.87
N SER A 608 4.63 22.36 7.97
CA SER A 608 6.05 22.01 8.14
C SER A 608 6.52 20.95 7.12
N ILE A 609 5.66 20.00 6.75
CA ILE A 609 5.92 18.96 5.73
C ILE A 609 6.01 19.58 4.33
N LEU A 610 5.10 20.51 4.00
CA LEU A 610 5.03 21.16 2.69
C LEU A 610 6.23 22.06 2.38
N LYS A 611 7.10 22.35 3.35
CA LYS A 611 8.39 23.02 3.10
C LYS A 611 9.35 22.16 2.27
N TYR A 612 9.17 20.85 2.28
CA TYR A 612 10.07 19.86 1.65
C TYR A 612 9.37 19.02 0.57
N LYS A 613 8.03 18.97 0.60
CA LYS A 613 7.21 18.15 -0.30
C LYS A 613 6.21 18.96 -1.10
N ASN A 614 5.90 18.47 -2.29
CA ASN A 614 4.80 18.97 -3.11
C ASN A 614 3.44 18.57 -2.53
N PHE A 615 2.46 19.47 -2.58
CA PHE A 615 1.09 19.23 -2.07
C PHE A 615 0.44 17.98 -2.68
N ILE A 616 0.61 17.75 -3.97
CA ILE A 616 0.06 16.56 -4.64
C ILE A 616 0.60 15.24 -4.08
N SER A 617 1.77 15.25 -3.42
CA SER A 617 2.32 14.06 -2.77
C SER A 617 1.64 13.74 -1.44
N THR A 618 0.82 14.65 -0.90
CA THR A 618 0.15 14.49 0.42
C THR A 618 -1.38 14.49 0.32
N SER A 619 -1.94 14.75 -0.87
CA SER A 619 -3.39 14.88 -1.09
C SER A 619 -3.97 13.78 -1.96
N GLY A 620 -5.14 13.25 -1.60
CA GLY A 620 -5.87 12.25 -2.38
C GLY A 620 -6.64 12.82 -3.57
N ASN A 621 -6.97 14.12 -3.54
CA ASN A 621 -7.80 14.77 -4.55
C ASN A 621 -7.25 16.08 -5.13
N ASN A 622 -6.06 16.48 -4.68
CA ASN A 622 -5.38 17.72 -5.05
C ASN A 622 -6.10 19.01 -4.62
N ILE A 623 -7.06 18.93 -3.69
CA ILE A 623 -7.77 20.11 -3.14
C ILE A 623 -7.66 20.17 -1.62
N ASN A 624 -8.17 19.16 -0.91
CA ASN A 624 -8.41 19.29 0.53
C ASN A 624 -8.45 17.99 1.32
N HIS A 625 -8.34 16.84 0.67
CA HIS A 625 -8.32 15.56 1.37
C HIS A 625 -6.91 14.99 1.38
N PRO A 626 -6.49 14.39 2.51
CA PRO A 626 -5.22 13.71 2.62
C PRO A 626 -5.24 12.43 1.77
N ASN A 627 -4.08 12.00 1.27
CA ASN A 627 -3.92 10.64 0.75
C ASN A 627 -3.58 9.66 1.90
N ASP A 628 -3.45 8.37 1.57
CA ASP A 628 -3.17 7.32 2.54
C ASP A 628 -1.95 7.60 3.43
N TRP A 629 -0.88 8.20 2.91
CA TRP A 629 0.28 8.57 3.74
C TRP A 629 -0.07 9.67 4.74
N LEU A 630 -0.66 10.77 4.28
CA LEU A 630 -0.98 11.89 5.17
C LEU A 630 -2.09 11.52 6.17
N ILE A 631 -3.03 10.63 5.82
CA ILE A 631 -4.03 10.06 6.76
C ILE A 631 -3.33 9.40 7.94
N ARG A 632 -2.28 8.60 7.71
CA ARG A 632 -1.50 7.97 8.78
C ARG A 632 -0.79 8.99 9.64
N VAL A 633 -0.14 9.98 9.02
CA VAL A 633 0.52 11.06 9.76
C VAL A 633 -0.49 11.82 10.64
N TYR A 634 -1.70 12.02 10.13
CA TYR A 634 -2.83 12.58 10.89
C TYR A 634 -3.20 11.74 12.10
N ALA A 635 -3.42 10.44 11.89
CA ALA A 635 -3.78 9.51 12.95
C ALA A 635 -2.65 9.39 13.99
N GLN A 636 -1.39 9.35 13.58
CA GLN A 636 -0.21 9.31 14.46
C GLN A 636 -0.17 10.54 15.37
N ASN A 637 -0.45 11.73 14.85
CA ASN A 637 -0.51 12.96 15.64
C ASN A 637 -1.68 12.96 16.63
N ILE A 638 -2.84 12.44 16.25
CA ILE A 638 -4.01 12.28 17.14
C ILE A 638 -3.69 11.29 18.26
N VAL A 639 -3.18 10.11 17.91
CA VAL A 639 -2.84 9.05 18.87
C VAL A 639 -1.77 9.53 19.85
N SER A 640 -0.74 10.25 19.37
CA SER A 640 0.33 10.78 20.22
C SER A 640 -0.18 11.75 21.27
N ALA A 641 -1.28 12.48 21.02
CA ALA A 641 -1.90 13.32 22.04
C ALA A 641 -2.55 12.49 23.17
N ILE A 642 -3.00 11.27 22.86
CA ILE A 642 -3.86 10.43 23.72
C ILE A 642 -3.07 9.38 24.51
N ILE A 643 -2.05 8.77 23.91
CA ILE A 643 -1.22 7.71 24.50
C ILE A 643 0.27 8.00 24.33
N LYS A 644 1.09 7.45 25.24
CA LYS A 644 2.55 7.62 25.27
C LYS A 644 3.28 6.63 24.38
#